data_AF-A0A923SWG0-F1
#
_entry.id   AF-A0A923SWG0-F1
#
_cell.length_a   1.000
_cell.length_b   1.000
_cell.length_c   1.000
_cell.angle_alpha   90.00
_cell.angle_beta   90.00
_cell.angle_gamma   90.00
#
_symmetry.space_group_name_H-M   'P 1'
#
loop_
_entity.id
_entity.type
_entity.pdbx_description
1 polymer ?
#
loop_
_entity_poly.entity_id
_entity_poly.type
_entity_poly.pdbx_seq_one_letter_code
_entity_poly.pdbx_strand_id
1 'polypeptide(L)'
;MAVAARWRWAGAAICGLWALLALADPLPLTQRDFLVPGTQPGDVDASSLFPPQNCRSCHANTGVDAAPHDSWRGSLMAQAGRDPLFFAQMTTANQDVANVGSYCLRCHVPMAVVTGTVTTPDGSALGARDREGVDCHFCHAMVDPVYKPGISPAEDQSILAALTQVPTHAGNAMFVLDPDGTRRGPRADASPPHMLLTSPYHRSGALCGTCHDVGNVAVSRQGDGTYRYNSLDTPAPSADPAQHFPLERTYSEWKLSAFANGGVDMGGRFGGDGGGVVSTCQDCHMPVRAGRAAVGGPDRPDLRSHDFAGASSWVLDIIGRYNAGDPAVDPAAIAVGMARANDMLARAASLQLEQQPGGVLRARVINESGHKLPTGHIEGRRAWVEVRVLDAASNVLRTYGGYDPATAELDEHSTVVYEMAVGLSTEAAALTGYPAGRTTHMALADTLVKDTRIPPRGFVNAAYAAAGAPVVGRDYADGQYWDDVRFWLPEGAAQVQVAVHYQTATRHYIEALRDANVTDHWGDTLYSLWEQSGRSPPVTMASGSLALGSFLRGDYNGNGALDGDDAGRLAACIHASGAQLEACLAGDFDGDGRVDCSDAQAFAAAWPGPGPAPQPPVCMAGSARAVPVASRWSLWLLAGLLLLAGAGARRLARRG
;
A
#
# COMPACT_ATOMS: atom_id res chain seq x y z
N MET A 1 77.32 5.97 31.85
CA MET A 1 78.08 6.72 30.82
C MET A 1 77.63 6.23 29.45
N ALA A 2 77.33 7.17 28.55
CA ALA A 2 77.28 7.06 27.07
C ALA A 2 76.24 6.12 26.37
N VAL A 3 75.19 6.77 25.84
CA VAL A 3 74.78 6.88 24.40
C VAL A 3 74.62 5.63 23.49
N ALA A 4 73.40 5.52 22.91
CA ALA A 4 73.02 5.28 21.49
C ALA A 4 72.14 4.07 21.07
N ALA A 5 71.32 4.36 20.03
CA ALA A 5 70.54 3.52 19.09
C ALA A 5 69.07 3.22 19.48
N ARG A 6 67.99 3.80 18.91
CA ARG A 6 67.43 3.89 17.52
C ARG A 6 66.99 2.52 16.91
N TRP A 7 65.68 2.22 16.94
CA TRP A 7 64.77 1.88 15.79
C TRP A 7 63.44 1.22 16.25
N ARG A 8 62.30 1.88 15.95
CA ARG A 8 61.21 1.50 15.00
C ARG A 8 60.19 0.48 15.52
N TRP A 9 59.02 0.99 15.94
CA TRP A 9 57.75 0.27 15.86
C TRP A 9 56.88 0.97 14.82
N ALA A 10 56.49 0.22 13.78
CA ALA A 10 55.54 0.67 12.76
C ALA A 10 54.12 0.60 13.34
N GLY A 11 53.44 1.74 13.40
CA GLY A 11 52.02 1.80 13.68
C GLY A 11 51.23 1.41 12.43
N ALA A 12 50.34 0.42 12.57
CA ALA A 12 49.29 0.15 11.60
C ALA A 12 48.15 1.15 11.85
N ALA A 13 47.98 2.12 10.97
CA ALA A 13 46.79 2.97 10.92
C ALA A 13 45.69 2.21 10.17
N ILE A 14 44.64 1.81 10.88
CA ILE A 14 43.37 1.40 10.30
C ILE A 14 42.62 2.70 9.95
N CYS A 15 42.58 3.06 8.66
CA CYS A 15 41.68 4.10 8.18
C CYS A 15 40.26 3.54 8.15
N GLY A 16 39.45 3.91 9.14
CA GLY A 16 38.00 3.80 9.04
C GLY A 16 37.48 4.81 8.01
N LEU A 17 36.93 4.32 6.90
CA LEU A 17 36.06 5.09 6.03
C LEU A 17 34.72 5.29 6.76
N TRP A 18 34.61 6.35 7.54
CA TRP A 18 33.31 6.93 7.85
C TRP A 18 32.88 7.71 6.62
N ALA A 19 31.98 7.14 5.82
CA ALA A 19 31.23 7.91 4.85
C ALA A 19 30.36 8.89 5.66
N LEU A 20 30.80 10.14 5.77
CA LEU A 20 29.93 11.23 6.16
C LEU A 20 28.85 11.32 5.07
N LEU A 21 27.68 10.75 5.33
CA LEU A 21 26.46 11.10 4.61
C LEU A 21 26.26 12.60 4.84
N ALA A 22 26.59 13.42 3.84
CA ALA A 22 26.12 14.78 3.82
C ALA A 22 24.59 14.69 3.76
N LEU A 23 23.91 15.12 4.82
CA LEU A 23 22.46 15.32 4.80
C LEU A 23 22.18 16.29 3.65
N ALA A 24 21.42 15.84 2.65
CA ALA A 24 20.90 16.74 1.63
C ALA A 24 19.99 17.75 2.32
N ASP A 25 20.12 19.03 1.98
CA ASP A 25 19.15 20.02 2.44
C ASP A 25 17.75 19.65 1.89
N PRO A 26 16.67 19.84 2.68
CA PRO A 26 15.31 19.57 2.21
C PRO A 26 15.02 20.36 0.93
N LEU A 27 14.19 19.79 0.04
CA LEU A 27 13.66 20.55 -1.09
C LEU A 27 12.93 21.79 -0.55
N PRO A 28 13.29 23.01 -0.99
CA PRO A 28 12.87 24.25 -0.33
C PRO A 28 11.48 24.70 -0.78
N LEU A 29 10.47 23.83 -0.65
CA LEU A 29 9.08 24.13 -0.95
C LEU A 29 8.50 25.07 0.10
N THR A 30 7.60 25.95 -0.31
CA THR A 30 6.87 26.89 0.54
C THR A 30 5.42 26.44 0.69
N GLN A 31 4.65 27.12 1.54
CA GLN A 31 3.21 26.87 1.66
C GLN A 31 2.46 27.10 0.34
N ARG A 32 3.03 27.83 -0.62
CA ARG A 32 2.43 28.05 -1.95
C ARG A 32 2.45 26.78 -2.79
N ASP A 33 3.45 25.92 -2.63
CA ASP A 33 3.55 24.64 -3.34
C ASP A 33 2.47 23.63 -2.89
N PHE A 34 1.98 23.78 -1.65
CA PHE A 34 0.93 22.95 -1.06
C PHE A 34 -0.46 23.58 -1.09
N LEU A 35 -0.62 24.72 -1.76
CA LEU A 35 -1.90 25.40 -1.85
C LEU A 35 -2.88 24.56 -2.69
N VAL A 36 -4.03 24.23 -2.11
CA VAL A 36 -5.12 23.51 -2.78
C VAL A 36 -6.43 24.28 -2.65
N PRO A 37 -7.38 24.14 -3.60
CA PRO A 37 -8.71 24.74 -3.51
C PRO A 37 -9.50 24.36 -2.24
N GLY A 38 -10.53 25.16 -1.93
CA GLY A 38 -11.41 24.94 -0.78
C GLY A 38 -11.05 25.79 0.43
N THR A 39 -11.47 25.35 1.61
CA THR A 39 -11.23 26.04 2.88
C THR A 39 -9.74 26.02 3.25
N GLN A 40 -9.20 27.21 3.53
CA GLN A 40 -7.80 27.44 3.87
C GLN A 40 -7.58 27.51 5.39
N PRO A 41 -6.32 27.39 5.85
CA PRO A 41 -6.01 27.51 7.27
C PRO A 41 -6.44 28.87 7.84
N GLY A 42 -7.21 28.85 8.92
CA GLY A 42 -7.72 30.05 9.60
C GLY A 42 -8.99 30.65 9.01
N ASP A 43 -9.56 30.06 7.94
CA ASP A 43 -10.82 30.53 7.34
C ASP A 43 -12.04 30.31 8.24
N VAL A 44 -11.96 29.41 9.22
CA VAL A 44 -13.07 29.09 10.12
C VAL A 44 -12.72 29.49 11.55
N ASP A 45 -13.62 30.27 12.17
CA ASP A 45 -13.47 30.65 13.58
C ASP A 45 -13.58 29.41 14.48
N ALA A 46 -12.62 29.24 15.39
CA ALA A 46 -12.57 28.09 16.29
C ALA A 46 -13.82 27.97 17.20
N SER A 47 -14.54 29.07 17.42
CA SER A 47 -15.80 29.12 18.18
C SER A 47 -17.02 28.59 17.41
N SER A 48 -16.96 28.55 16.07
CA SER A 48 -17.97 27.91 15.23
C SER A 48 -17.90 26.39 15.28
N LEU A 49 -16.76 25.85 15.73
CA LEU A 49 -16.46 24.42 15.72
C LEU A 49 -16.42 23.87 17.14
N PHE A 50 -17.07 22.74 17.37
CA PHE A 50 -17.16 22.11 18.69
C PHE A 50 -16.43 20.77 18.74
N PRO A 51 -15.83 20.42 19.88
CA PRO A 51 -15.14 19.14 20.01
C PRO A 51 -16.15 17.97 20.14
N PRO A 52 -15.73 16.72 19.85
CA PRO A 52 -16.57 15.52 19.91
C PRO A 52 -17.27 15.28 21.25
N GLN A 53 -16.73 15.77 22.37
CA GLN A 53 -17.37 15.65 23.69
C GLN A 53 -18.73 16.36 23.73
N ASN A 54 -18.90 17.44 22.96
CA ASN A 54 -20.19 18.12 22.85
C ASN A 54 -21.22 17.18 22.20
N CYS A 55 -20.81 16.48 21.14
CA CYS A 55 -21.63 15.50 20.44
C CYS A 55 -21.91 14.26 21.32
N ARG A 56 -20.89 13.78 22.05
CA ARG A 56 -20.97 12.62 22.96
C ARG A 56 -22.13 12.71 23.95
N SER A 57 -22.44 13.91 24.44
CA SER A 57 -23.51 14.12 25.42
C SER A 57 -24.88 13.56 24.99
N CYS A 58 -25.15 13.55 23.68
CA CYS A 58 -26.37 12.97 23.10
C CYS A 58 -26.09 11.76 22.21
N HIS A 59 -24.95 11.71 21.52
CA HIS A 59 -24.65 10.69 20.49
C HIS A 59 -23.83 9.50 20.98
N ALA A 60 -23.72 9.31 22.29
CA ALA A 60 -23.10 8.15 22.94
C ALA A 60 -24.11 7.42 23.86
N ASN A 61 -23.79 6.17 24.22
CA ASN A 61 -24.52 5.36 25.19
C ASN A 61 -26.03 5.26 24.90
N THR A 62 -26.40 5.15 23.62
CA THR A 62 -27.81 5.11 23.21
C THR A 62 -28.48 3.75 23.45
N GLY A 63 -27.74 2.80 24.07
CA GLY A 63 -28.22 1.49 24.52
C GLY A 63 -28.01 0.36 23.51
N VAL A 64 -27.39 0.64 22.36
CA VAL A 64 -27.14 -0.29 21.24
C VAL A 64 -25.84 0.09 20.52
N ASP A 65 -25.21 -0.86 19.82
CA ASP A 65 -23.95 -0.71 19.06
C ASP A 65 -24.00 0.29 17.87
N ALA A 66 -25.08 1.08 17.74
CA ALA A 66 -25.29 2.04 16.66
C ALA A 66 -24.98 3.50 17.06
N ALA A 67 -24.59 3.76 18.31
CA ALA A 67 -24.25 5.11 18.76
C ALA A 67 -23.07 5.69 17.95
N PRO A 68 -23.23 6.85 17.28
CA PRO A 68 -22.19 7.40 16.40
C PRO A 68 -20.86 7.66 17.12
N HIS A 69 -20.89 8.29 18.31
CA HIS A 69 -19.66 8.61 19.03
C HIS A 69 -18.93 7.32 19.50
N ASP A 70 -19.68 6.30 19.90
CA ASP A 70 -19.08 5.08 20.46
C ASP A 70 -18.40 4.22 19.40
N SER A 71 -18.98 4.17 18.19
CA SER A 71 -18.34 3.50 17.05
C SER A 71 -17.16 4.32 16.48
N TRP A 72 -17.25 5.66 16.49
CA TRP A 72 -16.18 6.54 16.01
C TRP A 72 -14.93 6.53 16.88
N ARG A 73 -15.07 6.61 18.22
CA ARG A 73 -13.93 6.89 19.13
C ARG A 73 -12.77 5.87 19.06
N GLY A 74 -13.06 4.64 18.67
CA GLY A 74 -12.08 3.57 18.48
C GLY A 74 -11.54 3.42 17.04
N SER A 75 -12.04 4.22 16.10
CA SER A 75 -11.62 4.21 14.69
C SER A 75 -10.31 4.96 14.47
N LEU A 76 -9.63 4.69 13.35
CA LEU A 76 -8.45 5.48 12.97
C LEU A 76 -8.76 6.96 12.72
N MET A 77 -9.99 7.31 12.31
CA MET A 77 -10.36 8.71 12.11
C MET A 77 -10.27 9.50 13.43
N ALA A 78 -10.78 8.93 14.52
CA ALA A 78 -10.70 9.54 15.86
C ALA A 78 -9.27 9.59 16.43
N GLN A 79 -8.37 8.75 15.89
CA GLN A 79 -7.01 8.57 16.38
C GLN A 79 -5.95 9.11 15.42
N ALA A 80 -6.36 9.74 14.31
CA ALA A 80 -5.44 10.19 13.25
C ALA A 80 -4.41 11.23 13.72
N GLY A 81 -4.77 12.04 14.72
CA GLY A 81 -3.85 12.98 15.39
C GLY A 81 -3.01 12.36 16.52
N ARG A 82 -3.05 11.05 16.72
CA ARG A 82 -2.32 10.30 17.77
C ARG A 82 -1.48 9.15 17.22
N ASP A 83 -1.35 9.04 15.90
CA ASP A 83 -0.73 7.89 15.21
C ASP A 83 0.80 8.00 15.15
N PRO A 84 1.56 7.19 15.91
CA PRO A 84 3.03 7.22 15.88
C PRO A 84 3.62 6.83 14.52
N LEU A 85 2.92 6.01 13.72
CA LEU A 85 3.37 5.66 12.37
C LEU A 85 3.30 6.89 11.46
N PHE A 86 2.18 7.62 11.52
CA PHE A 86 2.00 8.87 10.78
C PHE A 86 3.07 9.89 11.16
N PHE A 87 3.28 10.13 12.47
CA PHE A 87 4.27 11.12 12.90
C PHE A 87 5.69 10.76 12.48
N ALA A 88 6.10 9.50 12.57
CA ALA A 88 7.43 9.06 12.11
C ALA A 88 7.64 9.30 10.61
N GLN A 89 6.64 8.99 9.79
CA GLN A 89 6.68 9.23 8.35
C GLN A 89 6.62 10.73 8.01
N MET A 90 5.82 11.51 8.73
CA MET A 90 5.77 12.96 8.54
C MET A 90 7.10 13.63 8.93
N THR A 91 7.80 13.12 9.94
CA THR A 91 9.14 13.59 10.29
C THR A 91 10.10 13.41 9.13
N THR A 92 10.22 12.20 8.58
CA THR A 92 11.14 11.96 7.45
C THR A 92 10.72 12.77 6.22
N ALA A 93 9.41 12.89 5.94
CA ALA A 93 8.92 13.73 4.87
C ALA A 93 9.29 15.22 5.05
N ASN A 94 9.20 15.77 6.26
CA ASN A 94 9.61 17.15 6.56
C ASN A 94 11.13 17.36 6.45
N GLN A 95 11.93 16.31 6.66
CA GLN A 95 13.37 16.34 6.40
C GLN A 95 13.70 16.29 4.89
N ASP A 96 12.84 15.66 4.09
CA ASP A 96 12.99 15.57 2.64
C ASP A 96 12.49 16.84 1.93
N VAL A 97 11.37 17.39 2.39
CA VAL A 97 10.62 18.46 1.74
C VAL A 97 10.16 19.46 2.78
N ALA A 98 10.64 20.70 2.69
CA ALA A 98 10.24 21.76 3.60
C ALA A 98 8.71 21.98 3.53
N ASN A 99 8.08 22.18 4.69
CA ASN A 99 6.65 22.49 4.85
C ASN A 99 5.65 21.38 4.46
N VAL A 100 6.09 20.21 3.98
CA VAL A 100 5.18 19.16 3.48
C VAL A 100 4.19 18.67 4.53
N GLY A 101 4.57 18.63 5.81
CA GLY A 101 3.65 18.17 6.85
C GLY A 101 2.41 19.04 7.01
N SER A 102 2.45 20.32 6.63
CA SER A 102 1.25 21.18 6.58
C SER A 102 0.19 20.65 5.61
N TYR A 103 0.61 19.98 4.53
CA TYR A 103 -0.29 19.29 3.59
C TYR A 103 -0.86 18.00 4.20
N CYS A 104 -0.01 17.18 4.83
CA CYS A 104 -0.42 15.93 5.48
C CYS A 104 -1.44 16.16 6.60
N LEU A 105 -1.22 17.19 7.43
CA LEU A 105 -2.08 17.53 8.55
C LEU A 105 -3.51 17.94 8.11
N ARG A 106 -3.71 18.35 6.86
CA ARG A 106 -5.05 18.64 6.32
C ARG A 106 -5.98 17.42 6.35
N CYS A 107 -5.45 16.21 6.15
CA CYS A 107 -6.23 14.97 6.24
C CYS A 107 -6.26 14.40 7.67
N HIS A 108 -5.17 14.54 8.43
CA HIS A 108 -4.99 13.85 9.71
C HIS A 108 -5.56 14.60 10.91
N VAL A 109 -5.54 15.94 10.89
CA VAL A 109 -6.05 16.81 11.95
C VAL A 109 -6.76 18.04 11.34
N PRO A 110 -7.75 17.83 10.45
CA PRO A 110 -8.33 18.89 9.64
C PRO A 110 -8.86 20.07 10.46
N MET A 111 -9.40 19.81 11.65
CA MET A 111 -9.92 20.85 12.53
C MET A 111 -8.84 21.83 12.97
N ALA A 112 -7.65 21.33 13.30
CA ALA A 112 -6.51 22.15 13.69
C ALA A 112 -6.03 23.02 12.53
N VAL A 113 -6.12 22.51 11.30
CA VAL A 113 -5.76 23.24 10.09
C VAL A 113 -6.73 24.40 9.87
N VAL A 114 -8.03 24.12 9.80
CA VAL A 114 -9.03 25.14 9.41
C VAL A 114 -9.20 26.25 10.43
N THR A 115 -8.90 26.00 11.71
CA THR A 115 -8.88 27.03 12.75
C THR A 115 -7.55 27.78 12.84
N GLY A 116 -6.55 27.42 12.03
CA GLY A 116 -5.23 28.05 12.02
C GLY A 116 -4.34 27.67 13.22
N THR A 117 -4.66 26.57 13.92
CA THR A 117 -3.86 26.08 15.06
C THR A 117 -2.57 25.39 14.60
N VAL A 118 -2.57 24.80 13.41
CA VAL A 118 -1.37 24.23 12.78
C VAL A 118 -0.44 25.36 12.35
N THR A 119 0.50 25.72 13.24
CA THR A 119 1.52 26.74 13.00
C THR A 119 2.88 26.17 12.60
N THR A 120 3.08 24.86 12.78
CA THR A 120 4.29 24.12 12.39
C THR A 120 3.92 22.89 11.54
N PRO A 121 4.72 22.56 10.51
CA PRO A 121 4.46 21.40 9.65
C PRO A 121 4.77 20.06 10.34
N ASP A 122 5.43 20.05 11.49
CA ASP A 122 5.79 18.85 12.25
C ASP A 122 4.71 18.38 13.24
N GLY A 123 3.62 19.15 13.39
CA GLY A 123 2.54 18.84 14.32
C GLY A 123 2.91 19.01 15.81
N SER A 124 4.08 19.57 16.15
CA SER A 124 4.49 19.80 17.55
C SER A 124 3.61 20.81 18.28
N ALA A 125 2.88 21.65 17.54
CA ALA A 125 1.93 22.63 18.07
C ALA A 125 0.53 22.04 18.39
N LEU A 126 0.26 20.76 18.09
CA LEU A 126 -1.08 20.17 18.25
C LEU A 126 -1.48 20.07 19.73
N GLY A 127 -2.61 20.69 20.07
CA GLY A 127 -3.22 20.63 21.38
C GLY A 127 -4.05 19.35 21.61
N ALA A 128 -4.65 19.23 22.79
CA ALA A 128 -5.48 18.07 23.15
C ALA A 128 -6.69 17.88 22.22
N ARG A 129 -7.32 18.99 21.79
CA ARG A 129 -8.43 19.01 20.82
C ARG A 129 -7.97 18.56 19.44
N ASP A 130 -6.84 19.08 18.98
CA ASP A 130 -6.34 18.83 17.62
C ASP A 130 -6.02 17.35 17.41
N ARG A 131 -5.58 16.67 18.47
CA ARG A 131 -5.30 15.23 18.47
C ARG A 131 -6.55 14.34 18.28
N GLU A 132 -7.76 14.90 18.30
CA GLU A 132 -9.01 14.17 18.02
C GLU A 132 -9.24 13.86 16.53
N GLY A 133 -8.28 14.23 15.67
CA GLY A 133 -8.17 13.74 14.31
C GLY A 133 -9.30 14.22 13.40
N VAL A 134 -9.87 13.29 12.63
CA VAL A 134 -11.02 13.54 11.75
C VAL A 134 -12.29 13.36 12.57
N ASP A 135 -12.78 14.49 13.09
CA ASP A 135 -13.80 14.52 14.13
C ASP A 135 -15.24 14.65 13.60
N CYS A 136 -16.21 14.56 14.52
CA CYS A 136 -17.63 14.62 14.18
C CYS A 136 -18.00 15.93 13.47
N HIS A 137 -17.53 17.07 13.98
CA HIS A 137 -17.96 18.36 13.47
C HIS A 137 -17.27 18.66 12.14
N PHE A 138 -16.02 18.23 11.93
CA PHE A 138 -15.38 18.33 10.61
C PHE A 138 -16.25 17.72 9.51
N CYS A 139 -16.54 16.41 9.60
CA CYS A 139 -17.31 15.71 8.59
C CYS A 139 -18.72 16.29 8.44
N HIS A 140 -19.38 16.60 9.57
CA HIS A 140 -20.74 17.13 9.57
C HIS A 140 -20.83 18.62 9.21
N ALA A 141 -19.73 19.37 9.09
CA ALA A 141 -19.74 20.75 8.58
C ALA A 141 -19.29 20.83 7.11
N MET A 142 -18.95 19.70 6.47
CA MET A 142 -18.54 19.70 5.07
C MET A 142 -19.67 20.05 4.12
N VAL A 143 -19.36 20.97 3.21
CA VAL A 143 -20.20 21.43 2.10
C VAL A 143 -19.82 20.68 0.83
N ASP A 144 -20.81 20.31 0.01
CA ASP A 144 -20.55 19.75 -1.32
C ASP A 144 -19.93 20.84 -2.22
N PRO A 145 -18.72 20.68 -2.75
CA PRO A 145 -18.14 21.66 -3.67
C PRO A 145 -18.96 21.81 -4.97
N VAL A 146 -19.79 20.81 -5.30
CA VAL A 146 -20.65 20.80 -6.49
C VAL A 146 -22.08 21.16 -6.11
N TYR A 147 -22.39 22.45 -6.12
CA TYR A 147 -23.74 22.95 -5.85
C TYR A 147 -24.76 22.45 -6.89
N LYS A 148 -25.89 21.92 -6.42
CA LYS A 148 -27.01 21.45 -7.25
C LYS A 148 -28.28 22.20 -6.85
N PRO A 149 -28.78 23.15 -7.67
CA PRO A 149 -29.99 23.90 -7.37
C PRO A 149 -31.18 23.00 -7.06
N GLY A 150 -31.85 23.25 -5.93
CA GLY A 150 -33.00 22.46 -5.46
C GLY A 150 -32.66 21.11 -4.83
N ILE A 151 -31.36 20.74 -4.75
CA ILE A 151 -30.87 19.50 -4.13
C ILE A 151 -29.91 19.81 -2.98
N SER A 152 -28.94 20.70 -3.20
CA SER A 152 -28.03 21.19 -2.16
C SER A 152 -28.78 22.13 -1.19
N PRO A 153 -28.40 22.19 0.10
CA PRO A 153 -28.79 23.27 1.00
C PRO A 153 -28.59 24.64 0.34
N ALA A 154 -29.55 25.55 0.49
CA ALA A 154 -29.50 26.86 -0.18
C ALA A 154 -28.32 27.70 0.33
N GLU A 155 -27.97 27.54 1.59
CA GLU A 155 -26.86 28.18 2.31
C GLU A 155 -25.50 27.87 1.68
N ASP A 156 -25.35 26.69 1.07
CA ASP A 156 -24.10 26.27 0.44
C ASP A 156 -23.70 27.22 -0.71
N GLN A 157 -24.67 27.87 -1.38
CA GLN A 157 -24.37 28.77 -2.49
C GLN A 157 -23.52 29.98 -2.08
N SER A 158 -23.86 30.62 -0.95
CA SER A 158 -23.08 31.75 -0.44
C SER A 158 -21.73 31.32 0.13
N ILE A 159 -21.66 30.13 0.74
CA ILE A 159 -20.41 29.58 1.26
C ILE A 159 -19.42 29.34 0.11
N LEU A 160 -19.87 28.70 -0.97
CA LEU A 160 -19.05 28.44 -2.14
C LEU A 160 -18.64 29.73 -2.87
N ALA A 161 -19.53 30.71 -2.94
CA ALA A 161 -19.24 32.01 -3.55
C ALA A 161 -18.21 32.85 -2.77
N ALA A 162 -18.01 32.55 -1.47
CA ALA A 162 -17.04 33.22 -0.62
C ALA A 162 -15.62 32.67 -0.74
N LEU A 163 -15.44 31.47 -1.33
CA LEU A 163 -14.13 30.86 -1.49
C LEU A 163 -13.31 31.55 -2.57
N THR A 164 -11.99 31.65 -2.34
CA THR A 164 -11.04 32.08 -3.38
C THR A 164 -11.06 31.14 -4.59
N GLN A 165 -11.10 29.84 -4.33
CA GLN A 165 -11.23 28.82 -5.36
C GLN A 165 -12.06 27.65 -4.84
N VAL A 166 -13.15 27.35 -5.56
CA VAL A 166 -14.00 26.19 -5.28
C VAL A 166 -13.34 24.93 -5.83
N PRO A 167 -13.24 23.84 -5.05
CA PRO A 167 -12.77 22.56 -5.55
C PRO A 167 -13.60 22.06 -6.74
N THR A 168 -12.94 21.67 -7.82
CA THR A 168 -13.59 21.04 -8.99
C THR A 168 -13.39 19.52 -9.02
N HIS A 169 -12.54 18.99 -8.13
CA HIS A 169 -12.24 17.58 -7.98
C HIS A 169 -12.26 17.21 -6.48
N ALA A 170 -12.55 15.96 -6.17
CA ALA A 170 -12.32 15.41 -4.84
C ALA A 170 -10.86 14.96 -4.72
N GLY A 171 -10.28 15.07 -3.53
CA GLY A 171 -8.90 14.64 -3.24
C GLY A 171 -8.06 15.75 -2.62
N ASN A 172 -6.83 15.40 -2.22
CA ASN A 172 -5.81 16.33 -1.70
C ASN A 172 -6.29 17.24 -0.55
N ALA A 173 -7.26 16.78 0.25
CA ALA A 173 -7.93 17.58 1.27
C ALA A 173 -8.52 18.91 0.75
N MET A 174 -9.04 18.90 -0.48
CA MET A 174 -9.82 20.00 -1.06
C MET A 174 -11.26 19.99 -0.52
N PHE A 175 -11.41 20.10 0.81
CA PHE A 175 -12.72 20.22 1.45
C PHE A 175 -13.24 21.66 1.42
N VAL A 176 -14.55 21.80 1.57
CA VAL A 176 -15.20 23.05 1.94
C VAL A 176 -15.90 22.83 3.27
N LEU A 177 -15.63 23.69 4.24
CA LEU A 177 -16.35 23.74 5.51
C LEU A 177 -17.27 24.95 5.56
N ASP A 178 -18.40 24.75 6.22
CA ASP A 178 -19.28 25.83 6.62
C ASP A 178 -18.62 26.70 7.71
N PRO A 179 -18.42 28.01 7.47
CA PRO A 179 -17.75 28.90 8.41
C PRO A 179 -18.55 29.14 9.71
N ASP A 180 -19.88 28.95 9.67
CA ASP A 180 -20.74 29.04 10.85
C ASP A 180 -20.82 27.69 11.59
N GLY A 181 -20.18 26.65 11.06
CA GLY A 181 -20.20 25.30 11.63
C GLY A 181 -21.60 24.68 11.62
N THR A 182 -22.49 25.07 10.72
CA THR A 182 -23.82 24.46 10.62
C THR A 182 -23.68 22.99 10.27
N ARG A 183 -24.31 22.11 11.08
CA ARG A 183 -24.20 20.67 10.88
C ARG A 183 -25.08 20.24 9.72
N ARG A 184 -24.62 19.25 8.98
CA ARG A 184 -25.27 18.62 7.85
C ARG A 184 -25.39 17.13 8.11
N GLY A 185 -26.42 16.51 7.56
CA GLY A 185 -26.61 15.08 7.69
C GLY A 185 -27.57 14.54 6.64
N PRO A 186 -27.67 13.21 6.52
CA PRO A 186 -28.43 12.60 5.44
C PRO A 186 -29.94 12.63 5.67
N ARG A 187 -30.47 13.17 6.78
CA ARG A 187 -31.86 12.96 7.22
C ARG A 187 -32.63 14.28 7.34
N ALA A 188 -33.77 14.35 6.66
CA ALA A 188 -34.72 15.46 6.75
C ALA A 188 -35.74 15.31 7.89
N ASP A 189 -35.89 14.09 8.42
CA ASP A 189 -36.83 13.76 9.49
C ASP A 189 -36.16 13.78 10.88
N ALA A 190 -34.96 14.36 10.98
CA ALA A 190 -34.25 14.55 12.25
C ALA A 190 -34.61 15.92 12.86
N SER A 191 -34.85 15.94 14.17
CA SER A 191 -35.17 17.17 14.93
C SER A 191 -34.24 17.33 16.15
N PRO A 192 -32.92 17.52 15.94
CA PRO A 192 -31.98 17.71 17.04
C PRO A 192 -32.13 19.10 17.71
N PRO A 193 -31.60 19.29 18.92
CA PRO A 193 -31.60 20.58 19.62
C PRO A 193 -30.56 21.59 19.07
N HIS A 194 -29.94 21.29 17.93
CA HIS A 194 -29.00 22.16 17.22
C HIS A 194 -29.44 22.30 15.76
N MET A 195 -28.98 23.36 15.07
CA MET A 195 -29.27 23.52 13.64
C MET A 195 -28.73 22.33 12.83
N LEU A 196 -29.52 21.86 11.86
CA LEU A 196 -29.20 20.75 10.97
C LEU A 196 -29.72 21.05 9.57
N LEU A 197 -28.86 20.93 8.56
CA LEU A 197 -29.21 20.96 7.15
C LEU A 197 -29.22 19.54 6.57
N THR A 198 -30.21 19.21 5.74
CA THR A 198 -30.20 17.93 5.03
C THR A 198 -29.26 18.01 3.85
N SER A 199 -28.30 17.10 3.76
CA SER A 199 -27.25 17.10 2.75
C SER A 199 -27.13 15.74 2.05
N PRO A 200 -27.41 15.67 0.73
CA PRO A 200 -27.14 14.47 -0.07
C PRO A 200 -25.65 14.09 -0.14
N TYR A 201 -24.75 15.06 0.05
CA TYR A 201 -23.30 14.84 0.05
C TYR A 201 -22.87 13.85 1.15
N HIS A 202 -23.57 13.84 2.28
CA HIS A 202 -23.33 12.91 3.39
C HIS A 202 -23.77 11.47 3.07
N ARG A 203 -24.35 11.22 1.90
CA ARG A 203 -24.64 9.89 1.35
C ARG A 203 -23.74 9.53 0.15
N SER A 204 -22.81 10.40 -0.23
CA SER A 204 -21.98 10.26 -1.42
C SER A 204 -20.57 9.77 -1.06
N GLY A 205 -20.01 8.87 -1.87
CA GLY A 205 -18.59 8.50 -1.74
C GLY A 205 -17.63 9.68 -1.95
N ALA A 206 -18.07 10.75 -2.63
CA ALA A 206 -17.27 11.96 -2.82
C ALA A 206 -16.87 12.65 -1.51
N LEU A 207 -17.68 12.52 -0.44
CA LEU A 207 -17.33 13.00 0.90
C LEU A 207 -15.99 12.36 1.35
N CYS A 208 -15.89 11.04 1.24
CA CYS A 208 -14.68 10.28 1.57
C CYS A 208 -13.53 10.58 0.60
N GLY A 209 -13.85 10.78 -0.69
CA GLY A 209 -12.88 11.09 -1.73
C GLY A 209 -12.05 12.35 -1.47
N THR A 210 -12.57 13.28 -0.67
CA THR A 210 -11.85 14.47 -0.19
C THR A 210 -10.47 14.16 0.39
N CYS A 211 -10.35 13.10 1.20
CA CYS A 211 -9.10 12.70 1.85
C CYS A 211 -8.52 11.40 1.28
N HIS A 212 -9.33 10.59 0.58
CA HIS A 212 -8.94 9.26 0.08
C HIS A 212 -8.58 9.24 -1.42
N ASP A 213 -8.19 10.39 -1.97
CA ASP A 213 -7.53 10.50 -3.28
C ASP A 213 -6.37 11.49 -3.14
N VAL A 214 -5.12 11.00 -3.11
CA VAL A 214 -3.96 11.80 -2.69
C VAL A 214 -2.89 11.79 -3.77
N GLY A 215 -2.67 12.93 -4.39
CA GLY A 215 -1.54 13.20 -5.27
C GLY A 215 -0.45 13.98 -4.57
N ASN A 216 0.79 13.78 -4.99
CA ASN A 216 1.89 14.68 -4.65
C ASN A 216 1.74 15.97 -5.48
N VAL A 217 1.24 17.04 -4.85
CA VAL A 217 1.00 18.34 -5.50
C VAL A 217 2.27 19.04 -5.96
N ALA A 218 3.45 18.59 -5.51
CA ALA A 218 4.74 19.09 -5.98
C ALA A 218 5.23 18.41 -7.27
N VAL A 219 4.58 17.34 -7.72
CA VAL A 219 5.06 16.51 -8.84
C VAL A 219 3.92 16.26 -9.83
N SER A 220 4.03 16.82 -11.04
CA SER A 220 2.97 16.74 -12.06
C SER A 220 3.29 15.76 -13.18
N ARG A 221 2.22 15.18 -13.74
CA ARG A 221 2.24 14.33 -14.92
C ARG A 221 2.60 15.14 -16.17
N GLN A 222 3.47 14.57 -17.00
CA GLN A 222 3.93 15.14 -18.26
C GLN A 222 3.14 14.54 -19.44
N GLY A 223 3.26 15.15 -20.62
CA GLY A 223 2.57 14.69 -21.83
C GLY A 223 2.96 13.28 -22.28
N ASP A 224 4.15 12.81 -21.94
CA ASP A 224 4.64 11.46 -22.20
C ASP A 224 4.23 10.44 -21.11
N GLY A 225 3.50 10.89 -20.08
CA GLY A 225 3.04 10.06 -18.96
C GLY A 225 4.06 9.89 -17.83
N THR A 226 5.26 10.45 -17.95
CA THR A 226 6.21 10.53 -16.82
C THR A 226 5.78 11.61 -15.83
N TYR A 227 6.40 11.66 -14.65
CA TYR A 227 6.15 12.73 -13.67
C TYR A 227 7.41 13.54 -13.41
N ARG A 228 7.25 14.83 -13.14
CA ARG A 228 8.35 15.78 -12.86
C ARG A 228 7.98 16.77 -11.79
N TYR A 229 8.98 17.22 -11.04
CA TYR A 229 8.82 18.30 -10.06
C TYR A 229 8.32 19.58 -10.72
N ASN A 230 7.42 20.26 -10.01
CA ASN A 230 6.89 21.56 -10.41
C ASN A 230 7.91 22.68 -10.18
N SER A 231 7.58 23.88 -10.66
CA SER A 231 8.32 25.07 -10.27
C SER A 231 8.11 25.35 -8.77
N LEU A 232 9.19 25.66 -8.06
CA LEU A 232 9.14 25.96 -6.63
C LEU A 232 8.38 27.28 -6.37
N ASP A 233 7.82 27.40 -5.16
CA ASP A 233 7.08 28.57 -4.67
C ASP A 233 5.83 28.89 -5.53
N THR A 234 5.28 27.87 -6.17
CA THR A 234 4.07 28.01 -6.99
C THR A 234 3.08 26.88 -6.73
N PRO A 235 1.76 27.16 -6.72
CA PRO A 235 0.76 26.10 -6.63
C PRO A 235 0.89 25.09 -7.77
N ALA A 236 0.40 23.88 -7.54
CA ALA A 236 0.31 22.86 -8.57
C ALA A 236 -0.39 23.41 -9.84
N PRO A 237 0.09 23.08 -11.06
CA PRO A 237 -0.52 23.54 -12.31
C PRO A 237 -1.99 23.12 -12.50
N SER A 238 -2.42 22.08 -11.80
CA SER A 238 -3.79 21.55 -11.83
C SER A 238 -4.26 21.23 -10.41
N ALA A 239 -5.57 21.24 -10.20
CA ALA A 239 -6.18 20.73 -8.97
C ALA A 239 -6.62 19.26 -9.10
N ASP A 240 -6.58 18.69 -10.31
CA ASP A 240 -7.00 17.32 -10.58
C ASP A 240 -5.94 16.31 -10.07
N PRO A 241 -6.28 15.44 -9.10
CA PRO A 241 -5.35 14.42 -8.61
C PRO A 241 -4.79 13.52 -9.71
N ALA A 242 -5.52 13.28 -10.81
CA ALA A 242 -5.02 12.48 -11.93
C ALA A 242 -3.80 13.10 -12.63
N GLN A 243 -3.56 14.41 -12.44
CA GLN A 243 -2.39 15.12 -12.96
C GLN A 243 -1.20 15.14 -12.00
N HIS A 244 -1.34 14.60 -10.78
CA HIS A 244 -0.28 14.56 -9.78
C HIS A 244 0.32 13.16 -9.68
N PHE A 245 1.56 13.05 -9.21
CA PHE A 245 2.14 11.75 -8.89
C PHE A 245 1.27 11.03 -7.86
N PRO A 246 0.89 9.76 -8.08
CA PRO A 246 -0.04 9.05 -7.20
C PRO A 246 0.60 8.61 -5.89
N LEU A 247 0.17 9.24 -4.79
CA LEU A 247 0.46 8.77 -3.43
C LEU A 247 -0.63 7.83 -2.94
N GLU A 248 -1.91 8.13 -3.19
CA GLU A 248 -3.03 7.22 -2.95
C GLU A 248 -4.12 7.47 -4.00
N ARG A 249 -4.78 6.40 -4.46
CA ARG A 249 -5.85 6.47 -5.48
C ARG A 249 -7.13 5.76 -5.07
N THR A 250 -7.34 5.52 -3.78
CA THR A 250 -8.46 4.72 -3.26
C THR A 250 -9.81 5.15 -3.82
N TYR A 251 -10.11 6.45 -3.81
CA TYR A 251 -11.36 6.99 -4.33
C TYR A 251 -11.46 6.86 -5.85
N SER A 252 -10.39 7.17 -6.59
CA SER A 252 -10.36 7.01 -8.04
C SER A 252 -10.50 5.55 -8.47
N GLU A 253 -9.83 4.63 -7.79
CA GLU A 253 -10.01 3.17 -7.96
C GLU A 253 -11.47 2.78 -7.73
N TRP A 254 -12.10 3.24 -6.64
CA TRP A 254 -13.52 2.96 -6.39
C TRP A 254 -14.46 3.57 -7.42
N LYS A 255 -14.26 4.84 -7.77
CA LYS A 255 -15.09 5.61 -8.71
C LYS A 255 -15.11 4.98 -10.09
N LEU A 256 -14.03 4.30 -10.48
CA LEU A 256 -13.87 3.62 -11.77
C LEU A 256 -14.19 2.12 -11.71
N SER A 257 -14.79 1.64 -10.62
CA SER A 257 -15.25 0.26 -10.45
C SER A 257 -16.75 0.10 -10.72
N ALA A 258 -17.23 -1.14 -10.79
CA ALA A 258 -18.66 -1.46 -10.85
C ALA A 258 -19.44 -0.98 -9.61
N PHE A 259 -18.78 -0.81 -8.46
CA PHE A 259 -19.44 -0.37 -7.22
C PHE A 259 -19.98 1.06 -7.35
N ALA A 260 -19.18 1.98 -7.88
CA ALA A 260 -19.63 3.35 -8.15
C ALA A 260 -20.57 3.44 -9.37
N ASN A 261 -20.48 2.48 -10.31
CA ASN A 261 -21.14 2.52 -11.61
C ASN A 261 -22.23 1.45 -11.76
N GLY A 262 -23.18 1.43 -10.82
CA GLY A 262 -24.35 0.54 -10.85
C GLY A 262 -24.59 -0.22 -9.53
N GLY A 263 -23.58 -0.27 -8.67
CA GLY A 263 -23.63 -1.01 -7.41
C GLY A 263 -23.42 -2.51 -7.64
N VAL A 264 -22.87 -3.18 -6.62
CA VAL A 264 -22.63 -4.63 -6.66
C VAL A 264 -23.38 -5.28 -5.50
N ASP A 265 -24.22 -6.27 -5.79
CA ASP A 265 -24.81 -7.10 -4.74
C ASP A 265 -23.75 -8.04 -4.17
N MET A 266 -23.34 -7.75 -2.94
CA MET A 266 -22.35 -8.53 -2.20
C MET A 266 -23.01 -9.51 -1.23
N GLY A 267 -24.33 -9.72 -1.29
CA GLY A 267 -25.04 -10.70 -0.45
C GLY A 267 -24.87 -10.46 1.05
N GLY A 268 -24.74 -9.19 1.47
CA GLY A 268 -24.51 -8.82 2.88
C GLY A 268 -23.08 -9.08 3.37
N ARG A 269 -22.13 -9.36 2.47
CA ARG A 269 -20.73 -9.66 2.81
C ARG A 269 -20.07 -8.63 3.72
N PHE A 270 -20.37 -7.34 3.55
CA PHE A 270 -19.80 -6.26 4.37
C PHE A 270 -20.60 -5.96 5.65
N GLY A 271 -21.56 -6.81 5.98
CA GLY A 271 -22.32 -6.78 7.22
C GLY A 271 -23.34 -5.64 7.28
N GLY A 272 -23.85 -5.43 8.50
CA GLY A 272 -24.93 -4.50 8.79
C GLY A 272 -26.32 -5.03 8.42
N ASP A 273 -27.34 -4.33 8.90
CA ASP A 273 -28.76 -4.65 8.68
C ASP A 273 -29.30 -4.07 7.35
N GLY A 274 -28.39 -3.62 6.47
CA GLY A 274 -28.69 -2.99 5.19
C GLY A 274 -28.97 -3.99 4.07
N GLY A 275 -29.28 -3.48 2.87
CA GLY A 275 -29.36 -4.31 1.67
C GLY A 275 -28.02 -4.91 1.26
N GLY A 276 -28.03 -5.92 0.39
CA GLY A 276 -26.82 -6.57 -0.11
C GLY A 276 -26.01 -5.72 -1.11
N VAL A 277 -26.62 -4.70 -1.70
CA VAL A 277 -25.99 -3.84 -2.72
C VAL A 277 -25.07 -2.80 -2.09
N VAL A 278 -23.81 -2.81 -2.50
CA VAL A 278 -22.80 -1.81 -2.16
C VAL A 278 -22.65 -0.85 -3.33
N SER A 279 -22.88 0.43 -3.07
CA SER A 279 -22.85 1.49 -4.10
C SER A 279 -22.09 2.74 -3.71
N THR A 280 -21.65 2.82 -2.45
CA THR A 280 -20.92 3.95 -1.87
C THR A 280 -19.88 3.44 -0.87
N CYS A 281 -18.87 4.26 -0.54
CA CYS A 281 -17.89 3.93 0.50
C CYS A 281 -18.58 3.60 1.83
N GLN A 282 -19.63 4.36 2.16
CA GLN A 282 -20.43 4.23 3.37
C GLN A 282 -21.14 2.88 3.47
N ASP A 283 -21.49 2.23 2.36
CA ASP A 283 -22.19 0.93 2.41
C ASP A 283 -21.33 -0.18 3.02
N CYS A 284 -20.01 -0.14 2.82
CA CYS A 284 -19.07 -1.08 3.45
C CYS A 284 -18.46 -0.53 4.75
N HIS A 285 -18.04 0.73 4.77
CA HIS A 285 -17.25 1.30 5.87
C HIS A 285 -18.09 1.95 6.98
N MET A 286 -19.39 2.14 6.73
CA MET A 286 -20.38 2.63 7.69
C MET A 286 -21.63 1.72 7.66
N PRO A 287 -21.47 0.41 7.93
CA PRO A 287 -22.54 -0.57 7.79
C PRO A 287 -23.78 -0.15 8.59
N VAL A 288 -24.95 -0.49 8.03
CA VAL A 288 -26.23 -0.15 8.64
C VAL A 288 -26.41 -0.93 9.95
N ARG A 289 -26.96 -0.27 10.98
CA ARG A 289 -27.35 -0.89 12.25
C ARG A 289 -28.68 -0.32 12.73
N ALA A 290 -29.54 -1.16 13.27
CA ALA A 290 -30.71 -0.69 14.00
C ALA A 290 -30.30 -0.03 15.33
N GLY A 291 -30.93 1.10 15.69
CA GLY A 291 -30.70 1.75 16.97
C GLY A 291 -31.14 3.21 17.04
N ARG A 292 -30.57 3.95 17.98
CA ARG A 292 -30.81 5.39 18.16
C ARG A 292 -29.55 6.18 17.89
N ALA A 293 -29.68 7.22 17.06
CA ALA A 293 -28.59 8.14 16.76
C ALA A 293 -28.25 9.03 17.96
N ALA A 294 -29.22 9.31 18.82
CA ALA A 294 -29.05 10.14 20.01
C ALA A 294 -29.94 9.66 21.16
N VAL A 295 -29.51 9.91 22.40
CA VAL A 295 -30.31 9.71 23.61
C VAL A 295 -31.61 10.52 23.51
N GLY A 296 -32.74 9.87 23.79
CA GLY A 296 -34.07 10.47 23.64
C GLY A 296 -34.57 10.59 22.19
N GLY A 297 -33.76 10.21 21.21
CA GLY A 297 -34.17 10.13 19.79
C GLY A 297 -34.99 8.87 19.47
N PRO A 298 -35.62 8.81 18.29
CA PRO A 298 -36.39 7.65 17.84
C PRO A 298 -35.48 6.47 17.50
N ASP A 299 -36.01 5.26 17.68
CA ASP A 299 -35.42 4.03 17.12
C ASP A 299 -35.49 4.06 15.59
N ARG A 300 -34.40 3.66 14.93
CA ARG A 300 -34.25 3.65 13.48
C ARG A 300 -33.64 2.33 13.03
N PRO A 301 -34.17 1.69 11.98
CA PRO A 301 -33.62 0.43 11.47
C PRO A 301 -32.35 0.62 10.62
N ASP A 302 -32.04 1.86 10.24
CA ASP A 302 -31.16 2.17 9.12
C ASP A 302 -30.01 3.14 9.48
N LEU A 303 -29.51 3.15 10.73
CA LEU A 303 -28.42 4.03 11.12
C LEU A 303 -27.09 3.60 10.49
N ARG A 304 -26.27 4.57 10.11
CA ARG A 304 -24.90 4.30 9.65
C ARG A 304 -23.97 4.27 10.86
N SER A 305 -23.29 3.15 11.07
CA SER A 305 -22.23 3.10 12.07
C SER A 305 -21.08 4.01 11.67
N HIS A 306 -20.29 4.44 12.65
CA HIS A 306 -19.08 5.24 12.43
C HIS A 306 -17.84 4.40 12.72
N ASP A 307 -17.86 3.11 12.35
CA ASP A 307 -16.72 2.21 12.63
C ASP A 307 -15.51 2.56 11.74
N PHE A 308 -15.75 2.97 10.49
CA PHE A 308 -14.72 3.33 9.50
C PHE A 308 -13.62 2.27 9.34
N ALA A 309 -13.99 1.00 9.49
CA ALA A 309 -13.03 -0.09 9.54
C ALA A 309 -12.29 -0.26 8.21
N GLY A 310 -10.96 -0.28 8.28
CA GLY A 310 -10.04 -0.63 7.20
C GLY A 310 -9.11 -1.77 7.64
N ALA A 311 -7.82 -1.67 7.31
CA ALA A 311 -6.84 -2.72 7.59
C ALA A 311 -5.93 -2.42 8.80
N SER A 312 -6.33 -1.51 9.68
CA SER A 312 -5.42 -0.82 10.60
C SER A 312 -5.41 -1.34 12.03
N SER A 313 -5.66 -2.63 12.24
CA SER A 313 -5.68 -3.22 13.59
C SER A 313 -4.34 -3.04 14.32
N TRP A 314 -3.22 -3.24 13.63
CA TRP A 314 -1.89 -3.03 14.23
C TRP A 314 -1.60 -1.55 14.56
N VAL A 315 -2.04 -0.61 13.70
CA VAL A 315 -1.87 0.83 13.97
C VAL A 315 -2.63 1.25 15.23
N LEU A 316 -3.85 0.75 15.39
CA LEU A 316 -4.65 0.98 16.59
C LEU A 316 -3.98 0.40 17.85
N ASP A 317 -3.30 -0.76 17.76
CA ASP A 317 -2.52 -1.33 18.88
C ASP A 317 -1.37 -0.41 19.30
N ILE A 318 -0.55 0.07 18.36
CA ILE A 318 0.57 0.96 18.69
C ILE A 318 0.10 2.33 19.22
N ILE A 319 -1.03 2.85 18.74
CA ILE A 319 -1.67 4.05 19.28
C ILE A 319 -2.10 3.81 20.73
N GLY A 320 -2.79 2.71 21.00
CA GLY A 320 -3.24 2.36 22.34
C GLY A 320 -2.07 2.18 23.33
N ARG A 321 -0.97 1.59 22.88
CA ARG A 321 0.26 1.43 23.69
C ARG A 321 0.96 2.74 23.97
N TYR A 322 1.15 3.57 22.94
CA TYR A 322 1.82 4.87 23.09
C TYR A 322 1.04 5.80 24.02
N ASN A 323 -0.28 5.81 23.90
CA ASN A 323 -1.16 6.66 24.71
C ASN A 323 -1.70 5.95 25.96
N ALA A 324 -1.01 4.92 26.46
CA ALA A 324 -1.45 4.18 27.63
C ALA A 324 -1.58 5.12 28.85
N GLY A 325 -2.80 5.19 29.41
CA GLY A 325 -3.12 6.08 30.54
C GLY A 325 -3.59 7.47 30.15
N ASP A 326 -3.61 7.84 28.86
CA ASP A 326 -4.27 9.07 28.40
C ASP A 326 -5.81 8.89 28.50
N PRO A 327 -6.53 9.70 29.29
CA PRO A 327 -7.98 9.59 29.44
C PRO A 327 -8.75 9.88 28.13
N ALA A 328 -8.11 10.47 27.12
CA ALA A 328 -8.71 10.69 25.80
C ALA A 328 -8.68 9.44 24.90
N VAL A 329 -7.90 8.41 25.27
CA VAL A 329 -7.80 7.15 24.51
C VAL A 329 -8.41 6.02 25.32
N ASP A 330 -9.54 5.49 24.84
CA ASP A 330 -10.25 4.39 25.47
C ASP A 330 -9.75 3.03 24.95
N PRO A 331 -9.05 2.23 25.78
CA PRO A 331 -8.50 0.94 25.34
C PRO A 331 -9.57 -0.06 24.89
N ALA A 332 -10.78 0.00 25.46
CA ALA A 332 -11.86 -0.88 25.06
C ALA A 332 -12.38 -0.51 23.66
N ALA A 333 -12.45 0.78 23.36
CA ALA A 333 -12.83 1.24 22.02
C ALA A 333 -11.75 0.92 20.98
N ILE A 334 -10.47 1.06 21.33
CA ILE A 334 -9.35 0.63 20.48
C ILE A 334 -9.47 -0.87 20.17
N ALA A 335 -9.73 -1.72 21.17
CA ALA A 335 -9.90 -3.15 20.96
C ALA A 335 -11.09 -3.47 20.02
N VAL A 336 -12.20 -2.74 20.14
CA VAL A 336 -13.34 -2.86 19.20
C VAL A 336 -12.92 -2.45 17.79
N GLY A 337 -12.22 -1.33 17.62
CA GLY A 337 -11.70 -0.87 16.33
C GLY A 337 -10.77 -1.89 15.68
N MET A 338 -9.87 -2.50 16.46
CA MET A 338 -8.98 -3.57 16.01
C MET A 338 -9.75 -4.81 15.53
N ALA A 339 -10.77 -5.23 16.28
CA ALA A 339 -11.62 -6.36 15.90
C ALA A 339 -12.38 -6.08 14.60
N ARG A 340 -12.91 -4.86 14.43
CA ARG A 340 -13.59 -4.44 13.20
C ARG A 340 -12.64 -4.36 12.01
N ALA A 341 -11.39 -3.92 12.20
CA ALA A 341 -10.39 -3.91 11.14
C ALA A 341 -10.01 -5.33 10.68
N ASN A 342 -9.86 -6.29 11.62
CA ASN A 342 -9.62 -7.69 11.28
C ASN A 342 -10.82 -8.34 10.56
N ASP A 343 -12.05 -8.04 10.99
CA ASP A 343 -13.28 -8.49 10.32
C ASP A 343 -13.40 -7.91 8.91
N MET A 344 -13.03 -6.64 8.71
CA MET A 344 -13.00 -6.02 7.38
C MET A 344 -11.99 -6.70 6.45
N LEU A 345 -10.79 -7.02 6.95
CA LEU A 345 -9.78 -7.77 6.19
C LEU A 345 -10.29 -9.15 5.77
N ALA A 346 -10.98 -9.86 6.66
CA ALA A 346 -11.58 -11.15 6.35
C ALA A 346 -12.66 -11.07 5.25
N ARG A 347 -13.36 -9.93 5.15
CA ARG A 347 -14.37 -9.66 4.12
C ARG A 347 -13.76 -9.15 2.82
N ALA A 348 -12.55 -8.59 2.82
CA ALA A 348 -11.97 -7.94 1.64
C ALA A 348 -11.51 -8.91 0.53
N ALA A 349 -11.25 -10.19 0.85
CA ALA A 349 -10.76 -11.16 -0.12
C ALA A 349 -11.47 -12.52 -0.04
N SER A 350 -11.53 -13.23 -1.16
CA SER A 350 -11.95 -14.63 -1.22
C SER A 350 -10.87 -15.49 -1.86
N LEU A 351 -10.81 -16.76 -1.47
CA LEU A 351 -9.81 -17.73 -1.94
C LEU A 351 -10.50 -18.93 -2.57
N GLN A 352 -10.06 -19.35 -3.75
CA GLN A 352 -10.47 -20.61 -4.38
C GLN A 352 -9.24 -21.44 -4.73
N LEU A 353 -9.30 -22.74 -4.44
CA LEU A 353 -8.19 -23.67 -4.65
C LEU A 353 -8.57 -24.71 -5.69
N GLU A 354 -7.65 -25.00 -6.62
CA GLU A 354 -7.81 -26.04 -7.63
C GLU A 354 -6.49 -26.77 -7.82
N GLN A 355 -6.52 -28.11 -7.75
CA GLN A 355 -5.42 -28.94 -8.25
C GLN A 355 -5.54 -29.03 -9.76
N GLN A 356 -4.52 -28.54 -10.46
CA GLN A 356 -4.38 -28.62 -11.91
C GLN A 356 -3.52 -29.83 -12.31
N PRO A 357 -3.59 -30.28 -13.57
CA PRO A 357 -2.67 -31.29 -14.11
C PRO A 357 -1.19 -30.94 -13.89
N GLY A 358 -0.33 -31.96 -13.96
CA GLY A 358 1.12 -31.78 -13.88
C GLY A 358 1.66 -31.52 -12.47
N GLY A 359 0.82 -31.62 -11.44
CA GLY A 359 1.22 -31.36 -10.05
C GLY A 359 1.28 -29.87 -9.72
N VAL A 360 0.28 -29.10 -10.17
CA VAL A 360 0.21 -27.66 -9.90
C VAL A 360 -1.02 -27.36 -9.05
N LEU A 361 -0.86 -26.52 -8.03
CA LEU A 361 -1.93 -25.86 -7.31
C LEU A 361 -2.19 -24.49 -7.92
N ARG A 362 -3.45 -24.19 -8.27
CA ARG A 362 -3.91 -22.82 -8.51
C ARG A 362 -4.60 -22.29 -7.27
N ALA A 363 -4.11 -21.17 -6.74
CA ALA A 363 -4.76 -20.37 -5.72
C ALA A 363 -5.30 -19.08 -6.36
N ARG A 364 -6.62 -18.99 -6.50
CA ARG A 364 -7.29 -17.78 -6.98
C ARG A 364 -7.61 -16.85 -5.82
N VAL A 365 -7.02 -15.66 -5.82
CA VAL A 365 -7.33 -14.59 -4.87
C VAL A 365 -8.30 -13.62 -5.52
N ILE A 366 -9.49 -13.48 -4.97
CA ILE A 366 -10.56 -12.62 -5.48
C ILE A 366 -10.60 -11.35 -4.63
N ASN A 367 -10.51 -10.19 -5.28
CA ASN A 367 -10.74 -8.91 -4.64
C ASN A 367 -12.25 -8.65 -4.52
N GLU A 368 -12.75 -8.58 -3.30
CA GLU A 368 -14.16 -8.33 -3.01
C GLU A 368 -14.42 -6.88 -2.61
N SER A 369 -13.37 -6.06 -2.57
CA SER A 369 -13.45 -4.62 -2.30
C SER A 369 -13.72 -3.80 -3.58
N GLY A 370 -14.17 -2.56 -3.37
CA GLY A 370 -14.46 -1.63 -4.47
C GLY A 370 -13.24 -0.92 -5.06
N HIS A 371 -12.06 -1.10 -4.50
CA HIS A 371 -10.79 -0.47 -4.89
C HIS A 371 -9.71 -1.54 -5.05
N LYS A 372 -8.44 -1.19 -5.27
CA LYS A 372 -7.38 -2.22 -5.33
C LYS A 372 -7.25 -2.96 -3.99
N LEU A 373 -6.77 -4.21 -4.04
CA LEU A 373 -6.45 -5.00 -2.87
C LEU A 373 -4.93 -5.22 -2.74
N PRO A 374 -4.29 -4.70 -1.66
CA PRO A 374 -4.79 -3.65 -0.76
C PRO A 374 -4.81 -2.25 -1.42
N THR A 375 -5.51 -1.27 -0.83
CA THR A 375 -5.49 0.15 -1.27
C THR A 375 -4.87 1.07 -0.21
N GLY A 376 -4.81 2.37 -0.49
CA GLY A 376 -4.31 3.42 0.41
C GLY A 376 -2.79 3.55 0.41
N HIS A 377 -2.23 3.84 1.59
CA HIS A 377 -0.80 4.09 1.85
C HIS A 377 0.15 3.16 1.08
N ILE A 378 1.14 3.77 0.41
CA ILE A 378 1.94 3.17 -0.64
C ILE A 378 3.30 2.62 -0.21
N GLU A 379 3.63 2.73 1.07
CA GLU A 379 4.91 2.23 1.60
C GLU A 379 4.66 1.22 2.73
N GLY A 380 5.19 0.00 2.57
CA GLY A 380 5.15 -1.01 3.64
C GLY A 380 3.86 -1.83 3.74
N ARG A 381 2.76 -1.46 3.06
CA ARG A 381 1.54 -2.30 2.97
C ARG A 381 1.70 -3.37 1.90
N ARG A 382 1.38 -4.61 2.27
CA ARG A 382 1.41 -5.74 1.33
C ARG A 382 0.39 -6.81 1.67
N ALA A 383 -0.03 -7.57 0.67
CA ALA A 383 -0.70 -8.85 0.83
C ALA A 383 0.01 -9.94 0.02
N TRP A 384 -0.12 -11.21 0.40
CA TRP A 384 0.50 -12.33 -0.33
C TRP A 384 -0.22 -13.65 -0.05
N VAL A 385 0.15 -14.69 -0.79
CA VAL A 385 -0.35 -16.06 -0.59
C VAL A 385 0.72 -16.91 0.12
N GLU A 386 0.38 -17.51 1.26
CA GLU A 386 1.17 -18.57 1.89
C GLU A 386 0.58 -19.93 1.51
N VAL A 387 1.44 -20.89 1.13
CA VAL A 387 1.03 -22.28 0.85
C VAL A 387 1.90 -23.22 1.66
N ARG A 388 1.28 -24.05 2.50
CA ARG A 388 1.93 -25.19 3.18
C ARG A 388 1.48 -26.48 2.51
N VAL A 389 2.41 -27.19 1.89
CA VAL A 389 2.18 -28.49 1.27
C VAL A 389 2.54 -29.61 2.24
N LEU A 390 1.64 -30.58 2.39
CA LEU A 390 1.72 -31.63 3.40
C LEU A 390 1.67 -33.02 2.76
N ASP A 391 2.39 -33.97 3.34
CA ASP A 391 2.27 -35.39 2.99
C ASP A 391 1.03 -36.05 3.64
N ALA A 392 0.82 -37.35 3.36
CA ALA A 392 -0.29 -38.11 3.93
C ALA A 392 -0.22 -38.28 5.47
N ALA A 393 0.95 -38.08 6.07
CA ALA A 393 1.18 -38.10 7.52
C ALA A 393 1.10 -36.69 8.15
N SER A 394 0.69 -35.67 7.38
CA SER A 394 0.61 -34.26 7.79
C SER A 394 1.97 -33.60 8.10
N ASN A 395 3.08 -34.15 7.60
CA ASN A 395 4.38 -33.45 7.66
C ASN A 395 4.44 -32.39 6.56
N VAL A 396 5.03 -31.23 6.86
CA VAL A 396 5.25 -30.17 5.87
C VAL A 396 6.37 -30.61 4.91
N LEU A 397 6.04 -30.71 3.63
CA LEU A 397 7.00 -30.96 2.55
C LEU A 397 7.60 -29.65 2.03
N ARG A 398 6.78 -28.60 1.95
CA ARG A 398 7.20 -27.28 1.44
C ARG A 398 6.31 -26.18 1.97
N THR A 399 6.89 -24.99 2.14
CA THR A 399 6.17 -23.74 2.38
C THR A 399 6.55 -22.74 1.29
N TYR A 400 5.55 -22.09 0.69
CA TYR A 400 5.71 -20.93 -0.17
C TYR A 400 5.19 -19.69 0.57
N GLY A 401 5.85 -18.54 0.42
CA GLY A 401 5.40 -17.28 1.04
C GLY A 401 5.40 -17.30 2.57
N GLY A 402 6.29 -18.08 3.18
CA GLY A 402 6.36 -18.20 4.64
C GLY A 402 6.83 -16.90 5.29
N TYR A 403 6.20 -16.53 6.40
CA TYR A 403 6.60 -15.37 7.22
C TYR A 403 7.27 -15.84 8.51
N ASP A 404 8.46 -15.30 8.81
CA ASP A 404 9.15 -15.52 10.08
C ASP A 404 8.80 -14.40 11.08
N PRO A 405 8.01 -14.68 12.13
CA PRO A 405 7.64 -13.67 13.12
C PRO A 405 8.80 -13.23 14.01
N ALA A 406 9.89 -13.99 14.10
CA ALA A 406 11.05 -13.63 14.90
C ALA A 406 11.86 -12.52 14.23
N THR A 407 12.08 -12.64 12.92
CA THR A 407 12.87 -11.69 12.11
C THR A 407 12.00 -10.66 11.37
N ALA A 408 10.69 -10.89 11.32
CA ALA A 408 9.71 -10.14 10.52
C ALA A 408 10.00 -10.16 9.00
N GLU A 409 10.59 -11.27 8.51
CA GLU A 409 10.92 -11.47 7.11
C GLU A 409 9.86 -12.34 6.40
N LEU A 410 9.59 -12.00 5.15
CA LEU A 410 8.71 -12.75 4.25
C LEU A 410 9.59 -13.40 3.18
N ASP A 411 9.35 -14.68 2.89
CA ASP A 411 9.86 -15.30 1.66
C ASP A 411 9.09 -14.77 0.45
N GLU A 412 9.53 -13.63 -0.07
CA GLU A 412 8.92 -12.95 -1.22
C GLU A 412 9.23 -13.64 -2.56
N HIS A 413 10.25 -14.51 -2.60
CA HIS A 413 10.72 -15.12 -3.84
C HIS A 413 9.85 -16.31 -4.28
N SER A 414 9.25 -16.99 -3.32
CA SER A 414 8.44 -18.17 -3.58
C SER A 414 6.93 -17.87 -3.71
N THR A 415 6.53 -16.60 -3.62
CA THR A 415 5.11 -16.20 -3.71
C THR A 415 4.90 -14.89 -4.46
N VAL A 416 3.64 -14.59 -4.76
CA VAL A 416 3.23 -13.30 -5.29
C VAL A 416 2.90 -12.35 -4.15
N VAL A 417 3.56 -11.18 -4.16
CA VAL A 417 3.30 -10.08 -3.24
C VAL A 417 2.53 -8.97 -3.95
N TYR A 418 1.34 -8.67 -3.45
CA TYR A 418 0.49 -7.56 -3.85
C TYR A 418 0.88 -6.30 -3.06
N GLU A 419 1.61 -5.40 -3.70
CA GLU A 419 2.07 -4.14 -3.10
C GLU A 419 2.19 -3.05 -4.17
N MET A 420 2.29 -1.80 -3.72
CA MET A 420 2.79 -0.69 -4.52
C MET A 420 4.19 -0.34 -4.04
N ALA A 421 5.06 0.05 -4.98
CA ALA A 421 6.37 0.61 -4.66
C ALA A 421 6.62 1.82 -5.56
N VAL A 422 7.11 2.88 -4.94
CA VAL A 422 7.45 4.13 -5.59
C VAL A 422 8.97 4.34 -5.61
N GLY A 423 9.41 5.28 -6.42
CA GLY A 423 10.83 5.50 -6.66
C GLY A 423 11.14 6.89 -7.17
N LEU A 424 12.45 7.10 -7.37
CA LEU A 424 13.01 8.28 -7.98
C LEU A 424 13.50 7.96 -9.39
N SER A 425 13.14 8.80 -10.35
CA SER A 425 13.75 8.83 -11.66
C SER A 425 15.21 9.26 -11.56
N THR A 426 15.98 9.09 -12.64
CA THR A 426 17.36 9.60 -12.71
C THR A 426 17.45 11.10 -12.53
N GLU A 427 16.42 11.85 -12.91
CA GLU A 427 16.36 13.30 -12.76
C GLU A 427 16.06 13.69 -11.31
N ALA A 428 15.07 13.04 -10.69
CA ALA A 428 14.76 13.24 -9.28
C ALA A 428 15.95 12.87 -8.38
N ALA A 429 16.61 11.75 -8.66
CA ALA A 429 17.81 11.32 -7.95
C ALA A 429 18.95 12.36 -8.01
N ALA A 430 19.15 12.97 -9.19
CA ALA A 430 20.16 14.03 -9.36
C ALA A 430 19.80 15.31 -8.59
N LEU A 431 18.50 15.61 -8.46
CA LEU A 431 18.01 16.79 -7.74
C LEU A 431 18.08 16.61 -6.22
N THR A 432 17.68 15.44 -5.71
CA THR A 432 17.52 15.20 -4.27
C THR A 432 18.75 14.60 -3.62
N GLY A 433 19.68 14.04 -4.40
CA GLY A 433 20.87 13.34 -3.89
C GLY A 433 20.62 11.90 -3.45
N TYR A 434 19.37 11.42 -3.51
CA TYR A 434 19.01 10.03 -3.25
C TYR A 434 19.19 9.16 -4.50
N PRO A 435 19.43 7.84 -4.37
CA PRO A 435 19.62 6.97 -5.52
C PRO A 435 18.33 6.82 -6.34
N ALA A 436 18.48 6.68 -7.66
CA ALA A 436 17.37 6.34 -8.55
C ALA A 436 16.86 4.91 -8.29
N GLY A 437 15.58 4.68 -8.51
CA GLY A 437 14.90 3.40 -8.22
C GLY A 437 13.99 3.46 -6.99
N ARG A 438 13.66 2.29 -6.43
CA ARG A 438 12.73 2.16 -5.29
C ARG A 438 13.21 2.99 -4.10
N THR A 439 12.30 3.72 -3.46
CA THR A 439 12.56 4.58 -2.30
C THR A 439 11.53 4.36 -1.20
N THR A 440 11.86 4.81 0.02
CA THR A 440 10.93 4.98 1.17
C THR A 440 10.70 6.46 1.51
N HIS A 441 11.12 7.36 0.61
CA HIS A 441 10.95 8.81 0.71
C HIS A 441 9.78 9.25 -0.16
N MET A 442 8.54 8.89 0.20
CA MET A 442 7.38 9.14 -0.67
C MET A 442 7.16 10.60 -1.07
N ALA A 443 7.56 11.56 -0.22
CA ALA A 443 7.44 12.99 -0.51
C ALA A 443 8.28 13.41 -1.73
N LEU A 444 9.34 12.65 -2.02
CA LEU A 444 10.24 12.85 -3.16
C LEU A 444 9.87 12.00 -4.38
N ALA A 445 8.96 11.05 -4.25
CA ALA A 445 8.69 10.08 -5.31
C ALA A 445 8.10 10.72 -6.57
N ASP A 446 8.61 10.32 -7.73
CA ASP A 446 8.13 10.72 -9.06
C ASP A 446 7.94 9.52 -10.01
N THR A 447 8.26 8.31 -9.55
CA THR A 447 8.24 7.10 -10.37
C THR A 447 7.41 6.01 -9.70
N LEU A 448 6.48 5.42 -10.45
CA LEU A 448 5.77 4.20 -10.04
C LEU A 448 6.62 2.99 -10.45
N VAL A 449 7.29 2.36 -9.49
CA VAL A 449 8.20 1.24 -9.74
C VAL A 449 7.43 -0.07 -9.90
N LYS A 450 6.40 -0.26 -9.07
CA LYS A 450 5.59 -1.48 -9.01
C LYS A 450 4.20 -1.14 -8.48
N ASP A 451 3.19 -1.81 -9.03
CA ASP A 451 1.85 -1.87 -8.45
C ASP A 451 1.19 -3.18 -8.91
N THR A 452 1.35 -4.22 -8.09
CA THR A 452 0.83 -5.56 -8.40
C THR A 452 -0.54 -5.82 -7.76
N ARG A 453 -1.17 -4.80 -7.16
CA ARG A 453 -2.38 -4.93 -6.34
C ARG A 453 -3.59 -5.29 -7.22
N ILE A 454 -4.45 -6.19 -6.73
CA ILE A 454 -5.55 -6.74 -7.53
C ILE A 454 -6.62 -5.66 -7.71
N PRO A 455 -7.00 -5.27 -8.95
CA PRO A 455 -8.03 -4.26 -9.18
C PRO A 455 -9.44 -4.75 -8.82
N PRO A 456 -10.43 -3.84 -8.66
CA PRO A 456 -11.80 -4.19 -8.30
C PRO A 456 -12.67 -4.62 -9.49
N ARG A 457 -13.85 -5.16 -9.19
CA ARG A 457 -14.87 -5.53 -10.19
C ARG A 457 -15.15 -4.37 -11.14
N GLY A 458 -15.16 -4.65 -12.45
CA GLY A 458 -15.52 -3.67 -13.48
C GLY A 458 -14.45 -2.62 -13.82
N PHE A 459 -13.22 -2.75 -13.30
CA PHE A 459 -12.13 -1.86 -13.68
C PHE A 459 -11.78 -1.97 -15.17
N VAL A 460 -11.23 -0.90 -15.73
CA VAL A 460 -10.73 -0.83 -17.12
C VAL A 460 -9.32 -0.25 -17.10
N ASN A 461 -8.35 -0.94 -17.72
CA ASN A 461 -6.93 -0.57 -17.68
C ASN A 461 -6.68 0.86 -18.17
N ALA A 462 -7.27 1.24 -19.30
CA ALA A 462 -7.08 2.57 -19.88
C ALA A 462 -7.59 3.69 -18.96
N ALA A 463 -8.74 3.49 -18.30
CA ALA A 463 -9.29 4.45 -17.35
C ALA A 463 -8.43 4.57 -16.09
N TYR A 464 -7.92 3.44 -15.58
CA TYR A 464 -7.02 3.40 -14.43
C TYR A 464 -5.70 4.10 -14.71
N ALA A 465 -5.09 3.85 -15.89
CA ALA A 465 -3.88 4.53 -16.31
C ALA A 465 -4.09 6.05 -16.42
N ALA A 466 -5.23 6.49 -16.95
CA ALA A 466 -5.59 7.91 -17.05
C ALA A 466 -5.79 8.58 -15.68
N ALA A 467 -6.28 7.84 -14.67
CA ALA A 467 -6.46 8.32 -13.30
C ALA A 467 -5.18 8.24 -12.45
N GLY A 468 -4.05 7.81 -13.02
CA GLY A 468 -2.80 7.61 -12.26
C GLY A 468 -2.84 6.40 -11.33
N ALA A 469 -3.68 5.41 -11.61
CA ALA A 469 -3.77 4.14 -10.87
C ALA A 469 -3.46 2.90 -11.74
N PRO A 470 -2.46 2.91 -12.64
CA PRO A 470 -2.17 1.73 -13.47
C PRO A 470 -1.75 0.52 -12.61
N VAL A 471 -1.82 -0.68 -13.19
CA VAL A 471 -1.13 -1.86 -12.64
C VAL A 471 0.25 -1.91 -13.30
N VAL A 472 1.29 -2.21 -12.51
CA VAL A 472 2.69 -2.27 -12.97
C VAL A 472 3.37 -3.50 -12.40
N GLY A 473 3.89 -4.36 -13.27
CA GLY A 473 4.59 -5.59 -12.90
C GLY A 473 3.69 -6.82 -12.73
N ARG A 474 2.39 -6.67 -13.01
CA ARG A 474 1.43 -7.78 -13.16
C ARG A 474 0.35 -7.38 -14.17
N ASP A 475 -0.21 -8.35 -14.88
CA ASP A 475 -1.19 -8.10 -15.92
C ASP A 475 -2.58 -8.59 -15.50
N TYR A 476 -3.59 -7.75 -15.71
CA TYR A 476 -4.99 -8.09 -15.50
C TYR A 476 -5.79 -7.68 -16.74
N ALA A 477 -6.62 -8.58 -17.27
CA ALA A 477 -7.57 -8.21 -18.30
C ALA A 477 -8.62 -7.24 -17.74
N ASP A 478 -9.24 -6.42 -18.60
CA ASP A 478 -10.34 -5.55 -18.17
C ASP A 478 -11.44 -6.37 -17.47
N GLY A 479 -11.88 -5.89 -16.31
CA GLY A 479 -12.85 -6.58 -15.47
C GLY A 479 -12.32 -7.80 -14.69
N GLN A 480 -11.04 -8.17 -14.80
CA GLN A 480 -10.41 -9.23 -13.99
C GLN A 480 -10.10 -8.74 -12.57
N TYR A 481 -11.03 -8.96 -11.63
CA TYR A 481 -10.91 -8.57 -10.22
C TYR A 481 -10.34 -9.69 -9.33
N TRP A 482 -9.57 -10.59 -9.92
CA TRP A 482 -8.92 -11.70 -9.23
C TRP A 482 -7.55 -11.95 -9.82
N ASP A 483 -6.73 -12.67 -9.07
CA ASP A 483 -5.46 -13.18 -9.52
C ASP A 483 -5.38 -14.70 -9.36
N ASP A 484 -4.80 -15.38 -10.34
CA ASP A 484 -4.57 -16.83 -10.33
C ASP A 484 -3.08 -17.10 -10.10
N VAL A 485 -2.70 -17.30 -8.85
CA VAL A 485 -1.33 -17.65 -8.48
C VAL A 485 -1.16 -19.17 -8.55
N ARG A 486 -0.05 -19.62 -9.12
CA ARG A 486 0.25 -21.06 -9.25
C ARG A 486 1.45 -21.45 -8.43
N PHE A 487 1.38 -22.64 -7.86
CA PHE A 487 2.42 -23.25 -7.04
C PHE A 487 2.62 -24.69 -7.48
N TRP A 488 3.86 -25.14 -7.52
CA TRP A 488 4.17 -26.53 -7.80
C TRP A 488 3.99 -27.42 -6.56
N LEU A 489 3.67 -28.70 -6.77
CA LEU A 489 3.41 -29.67 -5.70
C LEU A 489 4.57 -30.69 -5.54
N PRO A 490 5.22 -30.78 -4.36
CA PRO A 490 6.17 -31.84 -4.01
C PRO A 490 5.62 -33.27 -4.27
N GLU A 491 6.45 -34.24 -4.66
CA GLU A 491 6.05 -35.64 -4.76
C GLU A 491 5.63 -36.12 -3.36
N GLY A 492 4.59 -36.95 -3.28
CA GLY A 492 4.01 -37.35 -2.01
C GLY A 492 3.12 -36.29 -1.34
N ALA A 493 2.91 -35.13 -1.97
CA ALA A 493 1.91 -34.16 -1.54
C ALA A 493 0.51 -34.78 -1.53
N ALA A 494 -0.14 -34.74 -0.37
CA ALA A 494 -1.48 -35.27 -0.15
C ALA A 494 -2.48 -34.17 0.24
N GLN A 495 -2.00 -33.05 0.77
CA GLN A 495 -2.85 -31.91 1.16
C GLN A 495 -2.10 -30.59 1.00
N VAL A 496 -2.83 -29.52 0.72
CA VAL A 496 -2.34 -28.15 0.87
C VAL A 496 -3.20 -27.37 1.86
N GLN A 497 -2.55 -26.47 2.60
CA GLN A 497 -3.17 -25.42 3.39
C GLN A 497 -2.71 -24.08 2.81
N VAL A 498 -3.66 -23.21 2.48
CA VAL A 498 -3.39 -21.94 1.80
C VAL A 498 -4.02 -20.81 2.58
N ALA A 499 -3.30 -19.71 2.72
CA ALA A 499 -3.79 -18.49 3.34
C ALA A 499 -3.38 -17.26 2.52
N VAL A 500 -4.26 -16.27 2.47
CA VAL A 500 -3.96 -14.92 1.98
C VAL A 500 -3.74 -14.05 3.20
N HIS A 501 -2.57 -13.44 3.30
CA HIS A 501 -2.21 -12.58 4.42
C HIS A 501 -2.12 -11.12 4.00
N TYR A 502 -2.35 -10.22 4.95
CA TYR A 502 -2.10 -8.79 4.84
C TYR A 502 -1.13 -8.35 5.94
N GLN A 503 -0.20 -7.46 5.63
CA GLN A 503 0.68 -6.80 6.59
C GLN A 503 0.63 -5.29 6.41
N THR A 504 0.52 -4.57 7.54
CA THR A 504 0.41 -3.10 7.55
C THR A 504 1.73 -2.41 7.26
N ALA A 505 2.81 -2.86 7.91
CA ALA A 505 4.14 -2.30 7.75
C ALA A 505 5.20 -3.42 7.72
N THR A 506 6.13 -3.33 6.77
CA THR A 506 7.27 -4.24 6.67
C THR A 506 8.39 -3.81 7.63
N ARG A 507 9.27 -4.75 8.02
CA ARG A 507 10.48 -4.43 8.79
C ARG A 507 11.31 -3.35 8.10
N HIS A 508 11.59 -3.52 6.80
CA HIS A 508 12.35 -2.58 6.00
C HIS A 508 11.78 -1.15 6.09
N TYR A 509 10.45 -0.99 6.04
CA TYR A 509 9.83 0.33 6.13
C TYR A 509 10.01 0.96 7.52
N ILE A 510 9.77 0.19 8.59
CA ILE A 510 9.96 0.66 9.97
C ILE A 510 11.43 1.04 10.23
N GLU A 511 12.37 0.21 9.79
CA GLU A 511 13.81 0.48 9.94
C GLU A 511 14.23 1.71 9.12
N ALA A 512 13.72 1.87 7.90
CA ALA A 512 13.99 3.05 7.09
C ALA A 512 13.49 4.34 7.73
N LEU A 513 12.29 4.36 8.32
CA LEU A 513 11.78 5.52 9.04
C LEU A 513 12.61 5.85 10.29
N ARG A 514 13.06 4.83 11.03
CA ARG A 514 13.96 5.01 12.19
C ARG A 514 15.29 5.59 11.74
N ASP A 515 15.95 4.94 10.79
CA ASP A 515 17.32 5.26 10.38
C ASP A 515 17.42 6.59 9.63
N ALA A 516 16.35 6.99 8.94
CA ALA A 516 16.28 8.28 8.26
C ALA A 516 15.97 9.44 9.22
N ASN A 517 15.32 9.20 10.37
CA ASN A 517 14.96 10.27 11.30
C ASN A 517 16.19 10.78 12.07
N VAL A 518 16.46 12.07 11.95
CA VAL A 518 17.57 12.76 12.64
C VAL A 518 17.12 14.03 13.35
N THR A 519 15.84 14.41 13.26
CA THR A 519 15.32 15.67 13.81
C THR A 519 14.52 15.50 15.08
N ASP A 520 13.91 14.33 15.32
CA ASP A 520 13.10 14.09 16.52
C ASP A 520 13.12 12.63 16.99
N HIS A 521 12.16 12.26 17.83
CA HIS A 521 12.08 10.96 18.51
C HIS A 521 11.13 9.96 17.84
N TRP A 522 10.38 10.35 16.81
CA TRP A 522 9.28 9.54 16.29
C TRP A 522 9.75 8.24 15.62
N GLY A 523 10.92 8.25 14.97
CA GLY A 523 11.52 7.06 14.37
C GLY A 523 11.84 5.98 15.40
N ASP A 524 12.54 6.34 16.47
CA ASP A 524 12.84 5.44 17.59
C ASP A 524 11.59 4.99 18.34
N THR A 525 10.63 5.91 18.52
CA THR A 525 9.35 5.63 19.16
C THR A 525 8.56 4.57 18.39
N LEU A 526 8.42 4.75 17.08
CA LEU A 526 7.75 3.79 16.20
C LEU A 526 8.46 2.44 16.21
N TYR A 527 9.80 2.41 16.12
CA TYR A 527 10.56 1.16 16.14
C TYR A 527 10.36 0.40 17.45
N SER A 528 10.41 1.09 18.60
CA SER A 528 10.15 0.49 19.91
C SER A 528 8.72 -0.07 20.01
N LEU A 529 7.72 0.66 19.52
CA LEU A 529 6.33 0.19 19.50
C LEU A 529 6.16 -1.01 18.57
N TRP A 530 6.84 -1.04 17.43
CA TRP A 530 6.85 -2.16 16.49
C TRP A 530 7.41 -3.43 17.13
N GLU A 531 8.55 -3.34 17.84
CA GLU A 531 9.09 -4.46 18.63
C GLU A 531 8.09 -4.96 19.69
N GLN A 532 7.48 -4.05 20.46
CA GLN A 532 6.54 -4.38 21.54
C GLN A 532 5.22 -4.98 21.05
N SER A 533 4.83 -4.70 19.81
CA SER A 533 3.56 -5.12 19.19
C SER A 533 3.72 -6.37 18.29
N GLY A 534 4.83 -7.10 18.42
CA GLY A 534 5.06 -8.32 17.65
C GLY A 534 5.39 -8.06 16.17
N ARG A 535 5.95 -6.88 15.88
CA ARG A 535 6.53 -6.53 14.58
C ARG A 535 5.53 -6.45 13.42
N SER A 536 4.38 -5.82 13.65
CA SER A 536 3.28 -5.75 12.66
C SER A 536 2.96 -7.14 12.08
N PRO A 537 2.49 -8.09 12.91
CA PRO A 537 2.28 -9.45 12.46
C PRO A 537 1.23 -9.50 11.34
N PRO A 538 1.35 -10.45 10.39
CA PRO A 538 0.38 -10.59 9.31
C PRO A 538 -1.00 -11.00 9.82
N VAL A 539 -2.05 -10.49 9.18
CA VAL A 539 -3.44 -10.86 9.44
C VAL A 539 -3.95 -11.70 8.28
N THR A 540 -4.52 -12.88 8.58
CA THR A 540 -5.15 -13.73 7.56
C THR A 540 -6.45 -13.10 7.07
N MET A 541 -6.55 -12.90 5.76
CA MET A 541 -7.73 -12.40 5.06
C MET A 541 -8.65 -13.54 4.63
N ALA A 542 -8.08 -14.59 4.05
CA ALA A 542 -8.83 -15.77 3.61
C ALA A 542 -7.94 -16.99 3.75
N SER A 543 -8.52 -18.16 4.00
CA SER A 543 -7.78 -19.41 4.03
C SER A 543 -8.63 -20.58 3.56
N GLY A 544 -7.97 -21.66 3.16
CA GLY A 544 -8.60 -22.88 2.70
C GLY A 544 -7.63 -24.04 2.66
N SER A 545 -8.16 -25.25 2.59
CA SER A 545 -7.37 -26.46 2.42
C SER A 545 -7.93 -27.30 1.28
N LEU A 546 -7.06 -27.99 0.57
CA LEU A 546 -7.44 -28.90 -0.50
C LEU A 546 -6.73 -30.24 -0.31
N ALA A 547 -7.50 -31.32 -0.23
CA ALA A 547 -6.96 -32.68 -0.33
C ALA A 547 -6.60 -32.93 -1.80
N LEU A 548 -5.39 -33.44 -2.04
CA LEU A 548 -4.85 -33.66 -3.37
C LEU A 548 -5.16 -35.09 -3.82
N GLY A 549 -5.62 -35.22 -5.07
CA GLY A 549 -5.63 -36.49 -5.78
C GLY A 549 -4.23 -36.88 -6.26
N SER A 550 -4.10 -38.11 -6.77
CA SER A 550 -2.90 -38.54 -7.47
C SER A 550 -2.61 -37.65 -8.67
N PHE A 551 -1.35 -37.32 -8.90
CA PHE A 551 -0.90 -36.58 -10.07
C PHE A 551 0.42 -37.16 -10.56
N LEU A 552 0.66 -37.03 -11.87
CA LEU A 552 1.94 -37.28 -12.48
C LEU A 552 2.59 -35.92 -12.76
N ARG A 553 3.81 -35.72 -12.27
CA ARG A 553 4.52 -34.45 -12.46
C ARG A 553 4.86 -34.23 -13.91
N GLY A 554 4.63 -33.02 -14.41
CA GLY A 554 4.86 -32.65 -15.80
C GLY A 554 3.95 -33.32 -16.82
N ASP A 555 2.89 -33.99 -16.37
CA ASP A 555 1.76 -34.34 -17.22
C ASP A 555 0.93 -33.06 -17.43
N TYR A 556 1.32 -32.26 -18.42
CA TYR A 556 0.73 -30.95 -18.68
C TYR A 556 -0.70 -31.05 -19.24
N ASN A 557 -1.01 -32.15 -19.94
CA ASN A 557 -2.31 -32.33 -20.58
C ASN A 557 -3.30 -33.13 -19.69
N GLY A 558 -2.83 -33.70 -18.57
CA GLY A 558 -3.63 -34.42 -17.59
C GLY A 558 -4.11 -35.79 -18.06
N ASN A 559 -3.43 -36.41 -19.03
CA ASN A 559 -3.83 -37.70 -19.58
C ASN A 559 -3.35 -38.90 -18.74
N GLY A 560 -2.58 -38.65 -17.68
CA GLY A 560 -2.03 -39.66 -16.77
C GLY A 560 -0.74 -40.31 -17.27
N ALA A 561 -0.09 -39.78 -18.30
CA ALA A 561 1.17 -40.25 -18.86
C ALA A 561 2.13 -39.08 -19.14
N LEU A 562 3.44 -39.36 -19.15
CA LEU A 562 4.41 -38.43 -19.74
C LEU A 562 4.69 -38.88 -21.16
N ASP A 563 4.32 -38.04 -22.12
CA ASP A 563 4.45 -38.35 -23.55
C ASP A 563 5.02 -37.18 -24.37
N GLY A 564 4.94 -37.31 -25.69
CA GLY A 564 5.53 -36.35 -26.62
C GLY A 564 4.92 -34.94 -26.50
N ASP A 565 3.66 -34.83 -26.10
CA ASP A 565 2.99 -33.54 -25.93
C ASP A 565 3.55 -32.81 -24.69
N ASP A 566 3.81 -33.54 -23.61
CA ASP A 566 4.42 -33.01 -22.39
C ASP A 566 5.86 -32.57 -22.64
N ALA A 567 6.64 -33.40 -23.33
CA ALA A 567 8.01 -33.06 -23.71
C ALA A 567 8.04 -31.80 -24.60
N GLY A 568 7.08 -31.66 -25.52
CA GLY A 568 6.92 -30.47 -26.36
C GLY A 568 6.60 -29.21 -25.54
N ARG A 569 5.74 -29.34 -24.52
CA ARG A 569 5.39 -28.23 -23.61
C ARG A 569 6.54 -27.85 -22.70
N LEU A 570 7.25 -28.82 -22.12
CA LEU A 570 8.46 -28.57 -21.33
C LEU A 570 9.51 -27.84 -22.18
N ALA A 571 9.74 -28.28 -23.41
CA ALA A 571 10.67 -27.63 -24.33
C ALA A 571 10.31 -26.16 -24.62
N ALA A 572 9.01 -25.83 -24.69
CA ALA A 572 8.53 -24.45 -24.86
C ALA A 572 8.65 -23.61 -23.57
N CYS A 573 8.81 -24.25 -22.42
CA CYS A 573 8.94 -23.63 -21.12
C CYS A 573 10.39 -23.44 -20.65
N ILE A 574 11.37 -24.09 -21.30
CA ILE A 574 12.79 -23.88 -20.99
C ILE A 574 13.15 -22.40 -21.15
N HIS A 575 13.72 -21.81 -20.09
CA HIS A 575 14.03 -20.38 -19.94
C HIS A 575 12.81 -19.44 -19.86
N ALA A 576 11.62 -19.96 -19.53
CA ALA A 576 10.48 -19.12 -19.21
C ALA A 576 10.82 -18.16 -18.07
N SER A 577 10.36 -16.92 -18.19
CA SER A 577 10.56 -15.87 -17.18
C SER A 577 9.33 -14.98 -17.09
N GLY A 578 9.20 -14.23 -15.99
CA GLY A 578 8.04 -13.37 -15.74
C GLY A 578 6.72 -14.15 -15.78
N ALA A 579 5.70 -13.59 -16.45
CA ALA A 579 4.37 -14.22 -16.55
C ALA A 579 4.38 -15.58 -17.26
N GLN A 580 5.35 -15.85 -18.14
CA GLN A 580 5.47 -17.16 -18.79
C GLN A 580 5.87 -18.26 -17.79
N LEU A 581 6.66 -17.92 -16.77
CA LEU A 581 7.12 -18.88 -15.77
C LEU A 581 5.94 -19.44 -14.97
N GLU A 582 4.98 -18.62 -14.55
CA GLU A 582 3.79 -19.08 -13.80
C GLU A 582 2.97 -20.12 -14.58
N ALA A 583 2.86 -19.96 -15.90
CA ALA A 583 2.19 -20.93 -16.78
C ALA A 583 3.03 -22.20 -17.02
N CYS A 584 4.33 -22.11 -16.79
CA CYS A 584 5.31 -23.17 -17.02
C CYS A 584 5.70 -23.95 -15.77
N LEU A 585 5.17 -23.60 -14.58
CA LEU A 585 5.53 -24.21 -13.29
C LEU A 585 5.36 -25.74 -13.22
N ALA A 586 4.50 -26.35 -14.04
CA ALA A 586 4.45 -27.81 -14.15
C ALA A 586 5.76 -28.43 -14.69
N GLY A 587 6.62 -27.61 -15.29
CA GLY A 587 7.93 -27.96 -15.81
C GLY A 587 9.09 -27.74 -14.87
N ASP A 588 8.88 -27.14 -13.69
CA ASP A 588 9.88 -27.05 -12.62
C ASP A 588 9.93 -28.41 -11.91
N PHE A 589 10.58 -29.39 -12.53
CA PHE A 589 10.61 -30.78 -12.10
C PHE A 589 11.46 -30.98 -10.86
N ASP A 590 12.57 -30.25 -10.75
CA ASP A 590 13.49 -30.36 -9.62
C ASP A 590 13.12 -29.44 -8.45
N GLY A 591 12.19 -28.50 -8.66
CA GLY A 591 11.58 -27.68 -7.63
C GLY A 591 12.44 -26.50 -7.20
N ASP A 592 13.39 -26.07 -8.04
CA ASP A 592 14.29 -24.95 -7.76
C ASP A 592 13.67 -23.57 -8.05
N GLY A 593 12.45 -23.53 -8.60
CA GLY A 593 11.72 -22.32 -8.94
C GLY A 593 12.02 -21.78 -10.34
N ARG A 594 12.72 -22.55 -11.18
CA ARG A 594 13.02 -22.24 -12.58
C ARG A 594 12.55 -23.39 -13.46
N VAL A 595 12.47 -23.11 -14.76
CA VAL A 595 12.25 -24.15 -15.77
C VAL A 595 13.43 -24.09 -16.74
N ASP A 596 14.43 -24.92 -16.50
CA ASP A 596 15.69 -24.96 -17.22
C ASP A 596 16.13 -26.38 -17.59
N CYS A 597 17.37 -26.52 -18.06
CA CYS A 597 17.85 -27.80 -18.56
C CYS A 597 18.06 -28.86 -17.47
N SER A 598 18.08 -28.48 -16.20
CA SER A 598 18.04 -29.40 -15.06
C SER A 598 16.69 -30.10 -14.99
N ASP A 599 15.60 -29.37 -15.23
CA ASP A 599 14.25 -29.93 -15.33
C ASP A 599 14.08 -30.87 -16.51
N ALA A 600 14.67 -30.53 -17.66
CA ALA A 600 14.68 -31.43 -18.82
C ALA A 600 15.37 -32.76 -18.53
N GLN A 601 16.42 -32.75 -17.70
CA GLN A 601 17.09 -33.97 -17.26
C GLN A 601 16.22 -34.76 -16.27
N ALA A 602 15.60 -34.08 -15.31
CA ALA A 602 14.68 -34.70 -14.35
C ALA A 602 13.44 -35.30 -15.03
N PHE A 603 12.83 -34.59 -15.99
CA PHE A 603 11.75 -35.10 -16.85
C PHE A 603 12.18 -36.36 -17.59
N ALA A 604 13.37 -36.34 -18.19
CA ALA A 604 13.88 -37.50 -18.92
C ALA A 604 14.14 -38.72 -18.03
N ALA A 605 14.52 -38.51 -16.77
CA ALA A 605 14.65 -39.58 -15.79
C ALA A 605 13.29 -40.18 -15.38
N ALA A 606 12.23 -39.39 -15.41
CA ALA A 606 10.86 -39.82 -15.12
C ALA A 606 10.11 -40.41 -16.34
N TRP A 607 10.73 -40.42 -17.52
CA TRP A 607 10.07 -40.79 -18.78
C TRP A 607 9.69 -42.28 -18.87
N PRO A 608 8.39 -42.60 -19.07
CA PRO A 608 7.91 -43.98 -19.07
C PRO A 608 7.89 -44.63 -20.47
N GLY A 609 8.20 -43.88 -21.54
CA GLY A 609 8.02 -44.34 -22.92
C GLY A 609 9.04 -45.39 -23.38
N PRO A 610 8.75 -46.15 -24.46
CA PRO A 610 9.59 -47.25 -24.96
C PRO A 610 10.91 -46.83 -25.64
N GLY A 611 11.23 -45.53 -25.63
CA GLY A 611 12.44 -44.94 -26.21
C GLY A 611 12.94 -43.77 -25.35
N PRO A 612 14.13 -43.22 -25.64
CA PRO A 612 14.69 -42.14 -24.85
C PRO A 612 13.77 -40.91 -24.85
N ALA A 613 13.66 -40.25 -23.70
CA ALA A 613 12.87 -39.04 -23.57
C ALA A 613 13.30 -37.98 -24.60
N PRO A 614 12.36 -37.30 -25.28
CA PRO A 614 12.69 -36.18 -26.14
C PRO A 614 13.36 -35.08 -25.29
N GLN A 615 14.62 -34.78 -25.59
CA GLN A 615 15.36 -33.71 -24.94
C GLN A 615 15.12 -32.39 -25.71
N PRO A 616 14.86 -31.26 -25.04
CA PRO A 616 14.83 -29.96 -25.69
C PRO A 616 16.18 -29.72 -26.41
N PRO A 617 16.20 -29.30 -27.70
CA PRO A 617 17.46 -29.10 -28.44
C PRO A 617 18.43 -28.14 -27.74
N VAL A 618 17.89 -27.15 -27.03
CA VAL A 618 18.64 -26.19 -26.20
C VAL A 618 19.40 -26.85 -25.04
N CYS A 619 18.93 -28.00 -24.56
CA CYS A 619 19.52 -28.77 -23.46
C CYS A 619 20.42 -29.93 -23.93
N MET A 620 20.45 -30.22 -25.23
CA MET A 620 21.30 -31.28 -25.80
C MET A 620 22.80 -30.92 -25.89
N ALA A 621 23.20 -29.71 -25.46
CA ALA A 621 24.58 -29.26 -25.51
C ALA A 621 25.43 -29.88 -24.37
N GLY A 622 25.73 -31.18 -24.53
CA GLY A 622 26.59 -31.96 -23.64
C GLY A 622 27.53 -32.89 -24.39
N SER A 623 28.05 -32.51 -25.57
CA SER A 623 29.24 -33.14 -26.17
C SER A 623 29.86 -32.32 -27.33
N ALA A 624 30.21 -31.05 -27.10
CA ALA A 624 31.11 -30.35 -28.01
C ALA A 624 32.05 -29.39 -27.27
N ARG A 625 33.27 -29.89 -27.05
CA ARG A 625 34.53 -29.20 -26.68
C ARG A 625 34.52 -28.42 -25.36
N ALA A 626 35.24 -28.99 -24.39
CA ALA A 626 35.96 -28.21 -23.40
C ALA A 626 36.73 -27.09 -24.13
N VAL A 627 36.27 -25.85 -23.98
CA VAL A 627 37.14 -24.70 -24.19
C VAL A 627 38.19 -24.80 -23.10
N PRO A 628 39.48 -24.93 -23.43
CA PRO A 628 40.50 -24.99 -22.39
C PRO A 628 40.42 -23.68 -21.65
N VAL A 629 40.16 -23.75 -20.34
CA VAL A 629 40.35 -22.63 -19.43
C VAL A 629 41.79 -22.18 -19.63
N ALA A 630 41.97 -21.06 -20.33
CA ALA A 630 43.27 -20.42 -20.43
C ALA A 630 43.69 -20.14 -18.98
N SER A 631 44.76 -20.79 -18.55
CA SER A 631 45.29 -20.62 -17.21
C SER A 631 45.50 -19.12 -16.93
N ARG A 632 45.36 -18.68 -15.67
CA ARG A 632 45.55 -17.28 -15.27
C ARG A 632 46.82 -16.65 -15.86
N TRP A 633 47.85 -17.44 -16.16
CA TRP A 633 49.09 -17.02 -16.81
C TRP A 633 48.93 -16.50 -18.26
N SER A 634 47.94 -16.97 -19.01
CA SER A 634 47.70 -16.59 -20.41
C SER A 634 47.05 -15.20 -20.53
N LEU A 635 46.24 -14.81 -19.53
CA LEU A 635 45.60 -13.49 -19.45
C LEU A 635 46.59 -12.38 -19.08
N TRP A 636 47.62 -12.69 -18.28
CA TRP A 636 48.69 -11.73 -17.96
C TRP A 636 49.63 -11.47 -19.14
N LEU A 637 49.87 -12.46 -20.01
CA LEU A 637 50.66 -12.29 -21.22
C LEU A 637 49.94 -11.42 -22.28
N LEU A 638 48.62 -11.57 -22.43
CA LEU A 638 47.81 -10.73 -23.31
C LEU A 638 47.68 -9.28 -22.80
N ALA A 639 47.53 -9.07 -21.49
CA ALA A 639 47.54 -7.72 -20.89
C ALA A 639 48.91 -7.03 -21.00
N GLY A 640 50.01 -7.80 -20.86
CA GLY A 640 51.38 -7.29 -21.04
C GLY A 640 51.71 -6.87 -22.48
N LEU A 641 51.21 -7.60 -23.48
CA LEU A 641 51.39 -7.27 -24.90
C LEU A 641 50.57 -6.05 -25.34
N LEU A 642 49.37 -5.84 -24.78
CA LEU A 642 48.53 -4.66 -25.07
C LEU A 642 49.07 -3.38 -24.42
N LEU A 643 49.70 -3.46 -23.24
CA LEU A 643 50.37 -2.31 -22.60
C LEU A 643 51.65 -1.87 -23.33
N LEU A 644 52.39 -2.81 -23.95
CA LEU A 644 53.55 -2.48 -24.77
C LEU A 644 53.16 -1.87 -26.14
N ALA A 645 52.03 -2.28 -26.72
CA ALA A 645 51.49 -1.66 -27.94
C ALA A 645 50.94 -0.23 -27.69
N GLY A 646 50.30 0.02 -26.55
CA GLY A 646 49.77 1.34 -26.18
C GLY A 646 50.85 2.39 -25.84
N ALA A 647 52.00 1.96 -25.34
CA ALA A 647 53.13 2.85 -25.05
C ALA A 647 53.90 3.28 -26.31
N GLY A 648 53.87 2.48 -27.39
CA GLY A 648 54.47 2.82 -28.69
C GLY A 648 53.66 3.88 -29.46
N ALA A 649 52.33 3.81 -29.41
CA ALA A 649 51.45 4.74 -30.13
C ALA A 649 51.46 6.18 -29.56
N ARG A 650 51.72 6.36 -28.25
CA ARG A 650 51.80 7.70 -27.62
C ARG A 650 53.11 8.44 -27.88
N ARG A 651 54.16 7.80 -28.43
CA ARG A 651 55.42 8.48 -28.80
C ARG A 651 55.46 9.01 -30.23
N LEU A 652 54.58 8.58 -31.13
CA LEU A 652 54.50 9.10 -32.50
C LEU A 652 53.53 10.29 -32.68
N ALA A 653 52.59 10.53 -31.75
CA ALA A 653 51.64 11.64 -31.83
C ALA A 653 52.14 12.98 -31.24
N ARG A 654 53.44 13.13 -30.94
CA ARG A 654 54.06 14.38 -30.44
C ARG A 654 55.17 14.95 -31.34
N ARG A 655 55.28 14.48 -32.59
CA ARG A 655 56.11 15.08 -33.64
C ARG A 655 55.34 15.05 -34.96
N GLY A 656 54.50 16.06 -35.15
CA GLY A 656 53.71 16.34 -36.33
C GLY A 656 53.10 17.72 -36.16
#